data_AF-A0A935AB70-F1
#
_entry.id   AF-A0A935AB70-F1
#
_cell.length_a   1.000
_cell.length_b   1.000
_cell.length_c   1.000
_cell.angle_alpha   90.00
_cell.angle_beta   90.00
_cell.angle_gamma   90.00
#
_symmetry.space_group_name_H-M   'P 1'
#
loop_
_entity.id
_entity.type
_entity.pdbx_description
1 polymer ?
#
loop_
_entity_poly.entity_id
_entity_poly.type
_entity_poly.pdbx_seq_one_letter_code
_entity_poly.pdbx_strand_id
1 'polypeptide(L)'
;MSEQELLQAGISALKANDKERAASIFSQLVRQYPHSEGGWYLLGMSLDDAQKRAYCFERALNINPNNPDAKKQIALLYPPAPVPPAPAFATPEPGVIHVPAFLEEEAELEEFPEDPQPEPESAPQAKPPAKTPKRKKNNNVVIIAAAIGGFCILALTAAFALNMLFNNGNTTASQPPAPASTSTPAIVIGGETATATPEPPTSLPTAAPTVAYTPQFEETPCQFDTPFGVRVTCGYAILPENRTSANGRTIRLAVAVFHSQSSSPKPDPVIFLQGGPGGEAISLSVNAYSILVAPFLEDRDYIAYDQRGTGLSEPALVCDELEKANRQDVYGTIDSSSRELVYQYAFLSCAGLLQSKGIDLSAYNTVENAADLKDIVKLLGYEKVNLYGASYGTRLGLVAMRNHPEVVRSAILDSVMPVESNWVNEYPNIANYTLTTLFESCKADPGCNAAYPDIETVFWDLAGRLDESPITLSTSAYPMGTVTETIDGSYLLSIVMGLSKATWFINTVPQTIYRVRDGDYSTLIAAQYSLPYGFEGINTGLYISVMCREHVLDTTPEQLASATNQLRVKDFIWRPFYENLEKMYSACKTWGSSGPVLGEKDAVVSDIPSLIITGTFDSATPPQLGRQAAENLANSFYFDFPNQGHVPTVSDDSGCAMQIALEFLKNPLIEPSRDCMTQLPPVKFLVPYTGNPAIELERQNFNGVSLTVPPDWSYVDNGFLWRGSSSFDITQVTAFRAPISVEDLVDYFSSSINGYRGFDGAPSPAGTRQANGHSWTLYYTTSNGRPVDVAAVDDGGSSLVIVMFSHPDEHDALYRAVFLPMVDSAR
;
A
#
# COMPACT_ATOMS: atom_id res chain seq x y z
N MET A 1 -25.95 23.73 -4.69
CA MET A 1 -27.31 24.25 -4.41
C MET A 1 -27.43 24.39 -2.90
N SER A 2 -28.07 25.45 -2.42
CA SER A 2 -28.42 25.61 -1.02
C SER A 2 -29.39 24.51 -0.58
N GLU A 3 -29.45 24.24 0.73
CA GLU A 3 -30.39 23.27 1.32
C GLU A 3 -31.83 23.55 0.83
N GLN A 4 -32.21 24.83 0.83
CA GLN A 4 -33.56 25.26 0.46
C GLN A 4 -33.87 25.04 -1.04
N GLU A 5 -32.88 25.21 -1.91
CA GLU A 5 -33.01 24.91 -3.35
C GLU A 5 -33.19 23.41 -3.62
N LEU A 6 -32.41 22.56 -2.96
CA LEU A 6 -32.56 21.10 -3.09
C LEU A 6 -33.90 20.64 -2.51
N LEU A 7 -34.31 21.19 -1.37
CA LEU A 7 -35.59 20.86 -0.74
C LEU A 7 -36.75 21.21 -1.68
N GLN A 8 -36.71 22.41 -2.27
CA GLN A 8 -37.74 22.86 -3.20
C GLN A 8 -37.76 22.06 -4.50
N ALA A 9 -36.59 21.67 -5.02
CA ALA A 9 -36.47 20.82 -6.20
C ALA A 9 -37.06 19.42 -5.95
N GLY A 10 -36.73 18.80 -4.81
CA GLY A 10 -37.27 17.49 -4.42
C GLY A 10 -38.78 17.53 -4.19
N ILE A 11 -39.28 18.58 -3.52
CA ILE A 11 -40.73 18.80 -3.33
C ILE A 11 -41.44 18.97 -4.68
N SER A 12 -40.81 19.67 -5.62
CA SER A 12 -41.37 19.85 -6.96
C SER A 12 -41.46 18.51 -7.73
N ALA A 13 -40.46 17.64 -7.60
CA ALA A 13 -40.49 16.29 -8.15
C ALA A 13 -41.59 15.43 -7.51
N LEU A 14 -41.75 15.47 -6.18
CA LEU A 14 -42.85 14.79 -5.49
C LEU A 14 -44.22 15.28 -5.95
N LYS A 15 -44.40 16.61 -6.13
CA LYS A 15 -45.64 17.19 -6.66
C LYS A 15 -45.92 16.78 -8.10
N ALA A 16 -44.89 16.50 -8.88
CA ALA A 16 -45.00 15.94 -10.22
C ALA A 16 -45.22 14.40 -10.22
N ASN A 17 -45.35 13.79 -9.04
CA ASN A 17 -45.44 12.34 -8.84
C ASN A 17 -44.22 11.56 -9.38
N ASP A 18 -43.07 12.22 -9.45
CA ASP A 18 -41.79 11.66 -9.87
C ASP A 18 -40.97 11.29 -8.61
N LYS A 19 -41.34 10.16 -8.01
CA LYS A 19 -40.73 9.68 -6.76
C LYS A 19 -39.26 9.32 -6.91
N GLU A 20 -38.86 8.79 -8.05
CA GLU A 20 -37.48 8.38 -8.32
C GLU A 20 -36.57 9.62 -8.35
N ARG A 21 -36.98 10.65 -9.08
CA ARG A 21 -36.27 11.93 -9.10
C ARG A 21 -36.28 12.61 -7.73
N ALA A 22 -37.40 12.57 -7.02
CA ALA A 22 -37.48 13.10 -5.67
C ALA A 22 -36.52 12.39 -4.70
N ALA A 23 -36.50 11.05 -4.71
CA ALA A 23 -35.60 10.26 -3.89
C ALA A 23 -34.13 10.56 -4.21
N SER A 24 -33.79 10.72 -5.50
CA SER A 24 -32.45 11.13 -5.93
C SER A 24 -32.07 12.51 -5.37
N ILE A 25 -32.95 13.52 -5.51
CA ILE A 25 -32.70 14.88 -5.01
C ILE A 25 -32.61 14.91 -3.48
N PHE A 26 -33.52 14.25 -2.77
CA PHE A 26 -33.48 14.22 -1.30
C PHE A 26 -32.31 13.39 -0.78
N SER A 27 -31.89 12.33 -1.48
CA SER A 27 -30.67 11.59 -1.17
C SER A 27 -29.44 12.49 -1.28
N GLN A 28 -29.35 13.30 -2.34
CA GLN A 28 -28.32 14.33 -2.47
C GLN A 28 -28.39 15.37 -1.34
N LEU A 29 -29.60 15.84 -1.01
CA LEU A 29 -29.81 16.81 0.06
C LEU A 29 -29.32 16.31 1.40
N VAL A 30 -29.72 15.10 1.83
CA VAL A 30 -29.34 14.58 3.15
C VAL A 30 -27.86 14.19 3.22
N ARG A 31 -27.23 13.89 2.08
CA ARG A 31 -25.76 13.74 2.00
C ARG A 31 -25.04 15.07 2.24
N GLN A 32 -25.55 16.16 1.66
CA GLN A 32 -24.92 17.48 1.76
C GLN A 32 -25.27 18.22 3.06
N TYR A 33 -26.48 18.00 3.58
CA TYR A 33 -27.02 18.65 4.77
C TYR A 33 -27.59 17.57 5.70
N PRO A 34 -26.72 16.79 6.39
CA PRO A 34 -27.12 15.63 7.18
C PRO A 34 -27.99 15.97 8.40
N HIS A 35 -28.05 17.25 8.80
CA HIS A 35 -28.92 17.77 9.85
C HIS A 35 -30.28 18.30 9.33
N SER A 36 -30.60 18.10 8.05
CA SER A 36 -31.89 18.51 7.49
C SER A 36 -33.01 17.55 7.89
N GLU A 37 -33.75 17.89 8.94
CA GLU A 37 -34.95 17.14 9.38
C GLU A 37 -35.92 16.92 8.21
N GLY A 38 -36.24 18.00 7.50
CA GLY A 38 -37.16 17.97 6.35
C GLY A 38 -36.63 17.15 5.19
N GLY A 39 -35.32 17.21 4.94
CA GLY A 39 -34.64 16.38 3.95
C GLY A 39 -34.80 14.88 4.22
N TRP A 40 -34.49 14.45 5.43
CA TRP A 40 -34.61 13.05 5.84
C TRP A 40 -36.05 12.57 5.81
N TYR A 41 -36.99 13.36 6.34
CA TYR A 41 -38.40 13.00 6.29
C TYR A 41 -38.90 12.85 4.84
N LEU A 42 -38.58 13.80 3.94
CA LEU A 42 -39.04 13.77 2.56
C LEU A 42 -38.35 12.69 1.72
N LEU A 43 -37.09 12.34 2.03
CA LEU A 43 -36.45 11.16 1.45
C LEU A 43 -37.24 9.89 1.82
N GLY A 44 -37.57 9.73 3.10
CA GLY A 44 -38.39 8.61 3.58
C GLY A 44 -39.79 8.58 2.96
N MET A 45 -40.34 9.71 2.53
CA MET A 45 -41.61 9.76 1.80
C MET A 45 -41.48 9.41 0.32
N SER A 46 -40.28 9.53 -0.26
CA SER A 46 -40.01 9.31 -1.67
C SER A 46 -39.60 7.88 -2.00
N LEU A 47 -39.19 7.11 -0.99
CA LEU A 47 -38.74 5.73 -1.14
C LEU A 47 -39.90 4.74 -1.03
N ASP A 48 -39.83 3.64 -1.76
CA ASP A 48 -40.84 2.57 -1.71
C ASP A 48 -40.44 1.43 -0.74
N ASP A 49 -39.14 1.25 -0.49
CA ASP A 49 -38.60 0.21 0.41
C ASP A 49 -38.84 0.55 1.89
N ALA A 50 -39.55 -0.33 2.60
CA ALA A 50 -39.96 -0.09 3.99
C ALA A 50 -38.79 0.15 4.95
N GLN A 51 -37.66 -0.55 4.78
CA GLN A 51 -36.49 -0.40 5.64
C GLN A 51 -35.78 0.93 5.39
N LYS A 52 -35.60 1.31 4.12
CA LYS A 52 -34.98 2.61 3.77
C LYS A 52 -35.84 3.78 4.25
N ARG A 53 -37.16 3.64 4.17
CA ARG A 53 -38.10 4.62 4.72
C ARG A 53 -37.97 4.76 6.23
N ALA A 54 -37.95 3.65 6.96
CA ALA A 54 -37.79 3.63 8.41
C ALA A 54 -36.51 4.34 8.84
N TYR A 55 -35.37 3.98 8.23
CA TYR A 55 -34.10 4.63 8.49
C TYR A 55 -34.18 6.15 8.29
N CYS A 56 -34.78 6.63 7.20
CA CYS A 56 -34.93 8.06 6.95
C CYS A 56 -35.75 8.77 8.04
N PHE A 57 -36.82 8.14 8.52
CA PHE A 57 -37.64 8.70 9.59
C PHE A 57 -36.93 8.66 10.95
N GLU A 58 -36.12 7.63 11.23
CA GLU A 58 -35.25 7.58 12.42
C GLU A 58 -34.21 8.69 12.40
N ARG A 59 -33.57 8.95 11.26
CA ARG A 59 -32.65 10.09 11.11
C ARG A 59 -33.34 11.43 11.37
N ALA A 60 -34.55 11.62 10.85
CA ALA A 60 -35.36 12.82 11.14
C ALA A 60 -35.69 12.94 12.64
N LEU A 61 -35.94 11.82 13.32
CA LEU A 61 -36.20 11.78 14.77
C LEU A 61 -34.96 12.00 15.62
N ASN A 62 -33.77 11.61 15.15
CA ASN A 62 -32.53 11.94 15.86
C ASN A 62 -32.25 13.44 15.81
N ILE A 63 -32.61 14.11 14.70
CA ILE A 63 -32.48 15.57 14.58
C ILE A 63 -33.57 16.29 15.38
N ASN A 64 -34.81 15.80 15.28
CA ASN A 64 -35.96 16.33 16.01
C ASN A 64 -36.79 15.19 16.62
N PRO A 65 -36.52 14.81 17.88
CA PRO A 65 -37.23 13.73 18.56
C PRO A 65 -38.73 13.96 18.73
N ASN A 66 -39.22 15.16 18.43
CA ASN A 66 -40.62 15.55 18.54
C ASN A 66 -41.35 15.65 17.20
N ASN A 67 -40.73 15.30 16.07
CA ASN A 67 -41.38 15.31 14.76
C ASN A 67 -42.59 14.33 14.75
N PRO A 68 -43.84 14.83 14.69
CA PRO A 68 -45.02 13.98 14.79
C PRO A 68 -45.24 13.14 13.53
N ASP A 69 -44.81 13.64 12.37
CA ASP A 69 -45.00 12.98 11.08
C ASP A 69 -44.03 11.80 10.93
N ALA A 70 -42.76 11.96 11.31
CA ALA A 70 -41.77 10.88 11.32
C ALA A 70 -42.17 9.76 12.30
N LYS A 71 -42.63 10.11 13.51
CA LYS A 71 -43.18 9.13 14.48
C LYS A 71 -44.34 8.34 13.88
N LYS A 72 -45.26 9.03 13.20
CA LYS A 72 -46.41 8.41 12.55
C LYS A 72 -45.97 7.44 11.45
N GLN A 73 -45.01 7.83 10.61
CA GLN A 73 -44.53 6.95 9.55
C GLN A 73 -43.81 5.71 10.09
N ILE A 74 -42.98 5.85 11.14
CA ILE A 74 -42.36 4.71 11.83
C ILE A 74 -43.41 3.74 12.37
N ALA A 75 -44.45 4.25 13.04
CA ALA A 75 -45.53 3.42 13.56
C ALA A 75 -46.34 2.69 12.46
N LEU A 76 -46.38 3.24 11.24
CA LEU A 76 -47.00 2.59 10.08
C LEU A 76 -46.11 1.51 9.47
N LEU A 77 -44.79 1.66 9.52
CA LEU A 77 -43.83 0.69 9.00
C LEU A 77 -43.63 -0.50 9.96
N TYR A 78 -43.76 -0.27 11.26
CA TYR A 78 -43.66 -1.29 12.31
C TYR A 78 -44.94 -1.34 13.16
N PRO A 79 -46.03 -1.93 12.66
CA PRO A 79 -47.22 -2.14 13.48
C PRO A 79 -46.87 -3.08 14.65
N PRO A 80 -47.38 -2.83 15.87
CA PRO A 80 -47.10 -3.69 17.02
C PRO A 80 -47.55 -5.12 16.76
N ALA A 81 -46.72 -6.09 17.16
CA ALA A 81 -46.99 -7.50 16.96
C ALA A 81 -48.33 -7.93 17.62
N PRO A 82 -49.10 -8.85 17.02
CA PRO A 82 -50.28 -9.40 17.67
C PRO A 82 -49.90 -10.11 18.97
N VAL A 83 -50.66 -9.86 20.02
CA VAL A 83 -50.53 -10.58 21.30
C VAL A 83 -50.81 -12.07 21.05
N PRO A 84 -49.90 -13.00 21.37
CA PRO A 84 -50.14 -14.42 21.14
C PRO A 84 -51.22 -14.94 22.10
N PRO A 85 -52.09 -15.86 21.66
CA PRO A 85 -53.08 -16.47 22.55
C PRO A 85 -52.39 -17.39 23.58
N ALA A 86 -53.01 -17.49 24.76
CA ALA A 86 -52.52 -18.31 25.87
C ALA A 86 -52.41 -19.81 25.50
N PRO A 87 -51.44 -20.55 26.05
CA PRO A 87 -51.15 -21.92 25.63
C PRO A 87 -52.20 -22.91 26.14
N ALA A 88 -52.67 -23.79 25.25
CA ALA A 88 -53.52 -24.93 25.59
C ALA A 88 -52.68 -26.23 25.65
N PHE A 89 -52.91 -27.03 26.70
CA PHE A 89 -52.25 -28.31 26.95
C PHE A 89 -52.80 -29.45 26.08
N ALA A 90 -51.85 -30.23 25.50
CA ALA A 90 -51.80 -31.66 25.16
C ALA A 90 -53.02 -32.45 24.60
N THR A 91 -52.81 -33.19 23.49
CA THR A 91 -52.82 -34.69 23.44
C THR A 91 -52.32 -35.23 22.07
N PRO A 92 -51.74 -36.45 21.99
CA PRO A 92 -51.10 -37.01 20.78
C PRO A 92 -51.85 -38.20 20.09
N GLU A 93 -51.34 -38.56 18.90
CA GLU A 93 -51.48 -39.80 18.07
C GLU A 93 -52.54 -39.86 16.93
N PRO A 94 -52.45 -40.79 15.93
CA PRO A 94 -51.35 -41.70 15.50
C PRO A 94 -51.06 -41.68 13.96
N GLY A 95 -50.02 -42.41 13.54
CA GLY A 95 -49.44 -42.38 12.18
C GLY A 95 -50.15 -43.15 11.06
N VAL A 96 -49.60 -43.01 9.84
CA VAL A 96 -49.88 -43.86 8.68
C VAL A 96 -48.60 -44.07 7.87
N ILE A 97 -48.31 -45.34 7.59
CA ILE A 97 -47.29 -45.84 6.67
C ILE A 97 -47.97 -46.16 5.33
N HIS A 98 -47.35 -45.83 4.20
CA HIS A 98 -47.50 -46.60 2.96
C HIS A 98 -46.22 -46.57 2.10
N VAL A 99 -45.92 -47.72 1.49
CA VAL A 99 -44.79 -48.08 0.61
C VAL A 99 -45.42 -48.70 -0.69
N PRO A 100 -44.66 -49.10 -1.74
CA PRO A 100 -44.17 -48.37 -2.94
C PRO A 100 -44.79 -48.88 -4.27
N ALA A 101 -44.32 -48.39 -5.43
CA ALA A 101 -44.42 -49.10 -6.72
C ALA A 101 -43.24 -48.79 -7.68
N PHE A 102 -42.86 -49.82 -8.45
CA PHE A 102 -41.65 -50.04 -9.27
C PHE A 102 -41.94 -49.90 -10.78
N LEU A 103 -40.86 -50.09 -11.58
CA LEU A 103 -40.73 -50.33 -13.04
C LEU A 103 -40.53 -49.06 -13.90
N GLU A 104 -39.69 -48.96 -14.92
CA GLU A 104 -38.59 -49.72 -15.58
C GLU A 104 -38.34 -48.90 -16.88
N GLU A 105 -37.09 -48.62 -17.29
CA GLU A 105 -36.60 -48.86 -18.67
C GLU A 105 -35.14 -48.40 -18.85
N GLU A 106 -34.33 -49.31 -19.37
CA GLU A 106 -32.94 -49.14 -19.81
C GLU A 106 -32.88 -48.53 -21.22
N ALA A 107 -31.81 -47.79 -21.55
CA ALA A 107 -31.23 -47.77 -22.90
C ALA A 107 -29.82 -47.15 -22.92
N GLU A 108 -28.85 -48.05 -23.06
CA GLU A 108 -27.62 -48.07 -23.88
C GLU A 108 -26.69 -46.84 -24.06
N LEU A 109 -25.41 -47.17 -23.87
CA LEU A 109 -24.18 -46.47 -24.26
C LEU A 109 -23.91 -46.65 -25.77
N GLU A 110 -23.57 -45.56 -26.45
CA GLU A 110 -22.78 -45.59 -27.69
C GLU A 110 -21.65 -44.55 -27.64
N GLU A 111 -20.52 -44.93 -28.25
CA GLU A 111 -19.20 -44.34 -28.18
C GLU A 111 -18.76 -43.85 -29.58
N PHE A 112 -17.84 -42.88 -29.62
CA PHE A 112 -16.99 -42.38 -30.74
C PHE A 112 -17.56 -41.30 -31.72
N PRO A 113 -16.71 -40.52 -32.44
CA PRO A 113 -15.22 -40.43 -32.44
C PRO A 113 -14.60 -39.01 -32.32
N GLU A 114 -13.31 -38.97 -32.00
CA GLU A 114 -12.38 -37.83 -32.21
C GLU A 114 -11.98 -37.68 -33.69
N ASP A 115 -11.72 -36.45 -34.12
CA ASP A 115 -11.15 -36.08 -35.43
C ASP A 115 -10.09 -34.97 -35.24
N PRO A 116 -9.16 -34.72 -36.20
CA PRO A 116 -7.73 -34.72 -35.93
C PRO A 116 -7.06 -33.33 -36.01
N GLN A 117 -5.90 -33.24 -35.36
CA GLN A 117 -4.95 -32.12 -35.42
C GLN A 117 -4.27 -31.98 -36.79
N PRO A 118 -3.99 -30.76 -37.29
CA PRO A 118 -3.09 -30.54 -38.41
C PRO A 118 -1.64 -30.24 -37.99
N GLU A 119 -0.70 -30.77 -38.78
CA GLU A 119 0.77 -30.65 -38.67
C GLU A 119 1.30 -29.21 -38.88
N PRO A 120 2.51 -28.89 -38.36
CA PRO A 120 3.19 -27.62 -38.64
C PRO A 120 4.14 -27.69 -39.85
N GLU A 121 4.08 -26.66 -40.70
CA GLU A 121 4.98 -26.40 -41.82
C GLU A 121 6.42 -26.04 -41.39
N SER A 122 7.38 -26.56 -42.16
CA SER A 122 8.82 -26.35 -42.03
C SER A 122 9.30 -25.00 -42.58
N ALA A 123 10.11 -24.26 -41.80
CA ALA A 123 10.83 -23.06 -42.27
C ALA A 123 12.24 -23.39 -42.84
N PRO A 124 12.78 -22.61 -43.80
CA PRO A 124 14.04 -22.92 -44.48
C PRO A 124 15.31 -22.48 -43.72
N GLN A 125 16.36 -23.30 -43.84
CA GLN A 125 17.70 -23.07 -43.28
C GLN A 125 18.46 -21.91 -43.96
N ALA A 126 19.07 -21.03 -43.16
CA ALA A 126 20.02 -20.01 -43.61
C ALA A 126 21.48 -20.51 -43.51
N LYS A 127 22.29 -20.18 -44.53
CA LYS A 127 23.73 -20.50 -44.65
C LYS A 127 24.61 -19.63 -43.73
N PRO A 128 25.77 -20.13 -43.25
CA PRO A 128 26.70 -19.34 -42.43
C PRO A 128 27.64 -18.46 -43.29
N PRO A 129 28.03 -17.26 -42.82
CA PRO A 129 29.02 -16.45 -43.50
C PRO A 129 30.48 -16.85 -43.16
N ALA A 130 31.37 -16.46 -44.06
CA ALA A 130 32.76 -16.88 -44.17
C ALA A 130 33.73 -16.30 -43.11
N LYS A 131 34.84 -17.02 -42.90
CA LYS A 131 35.94 -16.70 -41.99
C LYS A 131 36.84 -15.55 -42.51
N THR A 132 37.24 -14.65 -41.62
CA THR A 132 38.40 -13.75 -41.74
C THR A 132 39.29 -13.84 -40.47
N PRO A 133 40.57 -13.43 -40.53
CA PRO A 133 41.65 -14.11 -39.81
C PRO A 133 41.82 -13.70 -38.32
N LYS A 134 42.29 -14.68 -37.53
CA LYS A 134 42.50 -14.60 -36.07
C LYS A 134 43.70 -13.71 -35.71
N ARG A 135 43.46 -12.66 -34.91
CA ARG A 135 44.44 -12.15 -33.93
C ARG A 135 44.25 -12.97 -32.65
N LYS A 136 45.31 -13.58 -32.12
CA LYS A 136 45.27 -14.40 -30.89
C LYS A 136 44.85 -13.51 -29.70
N LYS A 137 43.56 -13.54 -29.33
CA LYS A 137 43.09 -13.05 -28.02
C LYS A 137 43.27 -14.18 -27.00
N ASN A 138 43.90 -13.88 -25.88
CA ASN A 138 43.98 -14.78 -24.72
C ASN A 138 42.60 -14.82 -24.04
N ASN A 139 41.71 -15.70 -24.52
CA ASN A 139 40.33 -15.81 -24.04
C ASN A 139 40.21 -16.25 -22.57
N ASN A 140 41.25 -16.83 -21.96
CA ASN A 140 41.20 -17.30 -20.57
C ASN A 140 41.33 -16.18 -19.53
N VAL A 141 41.89 -15.03 -19.90
CA VAL A 141 42.06 -13.87 -19.00
C VAL A 141 40.77 -13.02 -18.95
N VAL A 142 40.03 -12.97 -20.06
CA VAL A 142 38.74 -12.25 -20.19
C VAL A 142 37.63 -12.91 -19.37
N ILE A 143 37.66 -14.23 -19.19
CA ILE A 143 36.62 -14.96 -18.41
C ILE A 143 36.72 -14.66 -16.91
N ILE A 144 37.93 -14.47 -16.36
CA ILE A 144 38.15 -14.14 -14.95
C ILE A 144 37.83 -12.67 -14.67
N ALA A 145 38.25 -11.75 -15.57
CA ALA A 145 37.85 -10.34 -15.50
C ALA A 145 36.32 -10.14 -15.68
N ALA A 146 35.67 -10.97 -16.51
CA ALA A 146 34.22 -10.96 -16.69
C ALA A 146 33.44 -11.56 -15.50
N ALA A 147 34.03 -12.48 -14.75
CA ALA A 147 33.45 -13.03 -13.52
C ALA A 147 33.50 -12.03 -12.37
N ILE A 148 34.58 -11.24 -12.25
CA ILE A 148 34.74 -10.22 -11.19
C ILE A 148 34.00 -8.93 -11.58
N GLY A 149 34.27 -8.35 -12.75
CA GLY A 149 33.64 -7.10 -13.20
C GLY A 149 32.17 -7.24 -13.66
N GLY A 150 31.75 -8.45 -14.06
CA GLY A 150 30.36 -8.73 -14.43
C GLY A 150 29.43 -8.96 -13.25
N PHE A 151 29.90 -9.62 -12.19
CA PHE A 151 29.17 -9.71 -10.93
C PHE A 151 29.04 -8.33 -10.27
N CYS A 152 30.07 -7.48 -10.39
CA CYS A 152 30.13 -6.16 -9.75
C CYS A 152 29.09 -5.13 -10.21
N ILE A 153 28.48 -5.26 -11.41
CA ILE A 153 27.48 -4.28 -11.90
C ILE A 153 26.07 -4.87 -12.00
N LEU A 154 25.94 -6.16 -12.32
CA LEU A 154 24.64 -6.86 -12.28
C LEU A 154 24.09 -7.02 -10.86
N ALA A 155 24.96 -7.10 -9.86
CA ALA A 155 24.54 -7.20 -8.48
C ALA A 155 24.20 -5.82 -7.84
N LEU A 156 24.52 -4.70 -8.53
CA LEU A 156 24.13 -3.34 -8.14
C LEU A 156 22.62 -3.09 -8.26
N THR A 157 21.96 -3.75 -9.21
CA THR A 157 20.52 -3.59 -9.46
C THR A 157 19.70 -4.63 -8.71
N ALA A 158 20.20 -5.87 -8.61
CA ALA A 158 19.55 -6.94 -7.87
C ALA A 158 19.57 -6.72 -6.35
N ALA A 159 20.70 -6.28 -5.75
CA ALA A 159 20.75 -6.00 -4.31
C ALA A 159 19.92 -4.77 -3.91
N PHE A 160 19.83 -3.76 -4.79
CA PHE A 160 19.00 -2.57 -4.59
C PHE A 160 17.50 -2.90 -4.65
N ALA A 161 17.06 -3.70 -5.63
CA ALA A 161 15.71 -4.21 -5.71
C ALA A 161 15.37 -5.15 -4.54
N LEU A 162 16.31 -6.01 -4.12
CA LEU A 162 16.14 -6.89 -2.96
C LEU A 162 16.05 -6.11 -1.65
N ASN A 163 16.79 -5.01 -1.48
CA ASN A 163 16.67 -4.14 -0.30
C ASN A 163 15.37 -3.33 -0.31
N MET A 164 14.90 -2.85 -1.46
CA MET A 164 13.55 -2.27 -1.60
C MET A 164 12.44 -3.26 -1.21
N LEU A 165 12.65 -4.55 -1.48
CA LEU A 165 11.69 -5.62 -1.18
C LEU A 165 11.80 -6.18 0.25
N PHE A 166 12.97 -6.09 0.92
CA PHE A 166 13.27 -6.85 2.14
C PHE A 166 14.03 -6.08 3.26
N ASN A 167 14.10 -4.74 3.28
CA ASN A 167 14.83 -4.05 4.35
C ASN A 167 14.07 -4.10 5.70
N ASN A 168 14.21 -5.22 6.40
CA ASN A 168 14.01 -5.36 7.84
C ASN A 168 15.28 -4.84 8.52
N GLY A 169 15.22 -3.59 8.98
CA GLY A 169 16.32 -2.91 9.66
C GLY A 169 16.81 -3.71 10.87
N ASN A 170 17.99 -4.31 10.77
CA ASN A 170 18.73 -4.84 11.92
C ASN A 170 20.13 -4.24 11.89
N THR A 171 20.29 -3.04 12.46
CA THR A 171 21.60 -2.54 12.86
C THR A 171 21.56 -2.19 14.35
N THR A 172 22.19 -3.05 15.14
CA THR A 172 22.37 -2.87 16.58
C THR A 172 23.52 -1.88 16.80
N ALA A 173 23.19 -0.61 17.05
CA ALA A 173 24.16 0.39 17.51
C ALA A 173 24.02 0.61 19.02
N SER A 174 25.04 0.18 19.78
CA SER A 174 25.15 0.35 21.22
C SER A 174 25.32 1.82 21.64
N GLN A 175 24.39 2.36 22.44
CA GLN A 175 24.44 3.71 23.02
C GLN A 175 25.48 3.87 24.16
N PRO A 176 26.19 5.00 24.25
CA PRO A 176 26.90 5.43 25.46
C PRO A 176 26.00 6.26 26.41
N PRO A 177 26.34 6.35 27.72
CA PRO A 177 25.42 6.84 28.75
C PRO A 177 25.31 8.38 28.80
N ALA A 178 24.08 8.87 29.03
CA ALA A 178 23.74 10.28 29.19
C ALA A 178 24.09 10.85 30.59
N PRO A 179 24.49 12.13 30.71
CA PRO A 179 24.57 12.84 31.99
C PRO A 179 23.25 13.52 32.38
N ALA A 180 23.15 13.80 33.69
CA ALA A 180 21.96 14.11 34.45
C ALA A 180 21.24 15.44 34.12
N SER A 181 19.96 15.40 34.47
CA SER A 181 18.87 16.36 34.31
C SER A 181 19.03 17.69 35.06
N THR A 182 18.45 18.75 34.47
CA THR A 182 17.98 19.94 35.20
C THR A 182 16.57 20.29 34.74
N SER A 183 15.62 20.12 35.66
CA SER A 183 14.19 20.43 35.53
C SER A 183 13.93 21.94 35.55
N THR A 184 13.01 22.40 34.69
CA THR A 184 12.33 23.71 34.85
C THR A 184 10.82 23.51 34.64
N PRO A 185 9.93 24.15 35.42
CA PRO A 185 8.56 23.67 35.63
C PRO A 185 7.58 24.17 34.56
N ALA A 186 6.62 23.28 34.25
CA ALA A 186 5.48 23.51 33.38
C ALA A 186 4.49 24.54 33.96
N ILE A 187 3.95 25.38 33.10
CA ILE A 187 2.84 26.28 33.40
C ILE A 187 1.55 25.50 33.19
N VAL A 188 0.86 25.23 34.31
CA VAL A 188 -0.50 24.69 34.37
C VAL A 188 -1.48 25.82 34.05
N ILE A 189 -2.30 25.66 33.01
CA ILE A 189 -3.54 26.44 32.86
C ILE A 189 -4.71 25.48 33.08
N GLY A 190 -5.41 25.72 34.19
CA GLY A 190 -6.57 24.96 34.65
C GLY A 190 -7.76 25.09 33.72
N GLY A 191 -8.54 24.01 33.70
CA GLY A 191 -9.67 23.84 32.79
C GLY A 191 -11.00 24.40 33.28
N GLU A 192 -11.98 24.28 32.38
CA GLU A 192 -13.40 24.28 32.68
C GLU A 192 -14.03 23.10 31.94
N THR A 193 -14.42 22.09 32.72
CA THR A 193 -15.20 20.92 32.31
C THR A 193 -16.64 21.33 32.04
N ALA A 194 -17.05 21.32 30.76
CA ALA A 194 -18.46 21.25 30.39
C ALA A 194 -18.88 19.78 30.30
N THR A 195 -19.58 19.29 31.32
CA THR A 195 -20.28 18.00 31.30
C THR A 195 -21.40 18.05 30.26
N ALA A 196 -21.14 17.52 29.07
CA ALA A 196 -22.19 17.19 28.10
C ALA A 196 -22.77 15.81 28.46
N THR A 197 -24.06 15.76 28.71
CA THR A 197 -24.82 14.52 28.88
C THR A 197 -24.77 13.73 27.56
N PRO A 198 -24.42 12.43 27.54
CA PRO A 198 -24.36 11.67 26.29
C PRO A 198 -25.76 11.49 25.72
N GLU A 199 -25.94 11.81 24.43
CA GLU A 199 -27.11 11.43 23.65
C GLU A 199 -27.21 9.90 23.54
N PRO A 200 -28.43 9.33 23.42
CA PRO A 200 -28.58 7.90 23.18
C PRO A 200 -27.94 7.53 21.83
N PRO A 201 -27.28 6.36 21.72
CA PRO A 201 -26.76 5.90 20.45
C PRO A 201 -27.89 5.79 19.41
N THR A 202 -27.64 6.36 18.24
CA THR A 202 -28.48 6.21 17.05
C THR A 202 -28.73 4.72 16.81
N SER A 203 -29.99 4.33 16.60
CA SER A 203 -30.34 2.96 16.17
C SER A 203 -29.51 2.60 14.94
N LEU A 204 -28.78 1.49 15.03
CA LEU A 204 -28.00 0.95 13.92
C LEU A 204 -28.90 0.81 12.69
N PRO A 205 -28.44 1.16 11.47
CA PRO A 205 -29.17 0.80 10.27
C PRO A 205 -29.43 -0.71 10.30
N THR A 206 -30.71 -1.08 10.21
CA THR A 206 -31.14 -2.48 10.29
C THR A 206 -30.37 -3.26 9.23
N ALA A 207 -29.58 -4.25 9.66
CA ALA A 207 -28.85 -5.13 8.76
C ALA A 207 -29.82 -5.67 7.69
N ALA A 208 -29.40 -5.64 6.43
CA ALA A 208 -30.17 -6.23 5.34
C ALA A 208 -30.61 -7.65 5.74
N PRO A 209 -31.84 -8.08 5.39
CA PRO A 209 -32.37 -9.37 5.82
C PRO A 209 -31.40 -10.47 5.41
N THR A 210 -30.74 -11.04 6.42
CA THR A 210 -29.79 -12.13 6.25
C THR A 210 -30.58 -13.42 6.17
N VAL A 211 -30.35 -14.22 5.13
CA VAL A 211 -30.93 -15.56 5.06
C VAL A 211 -30.27 -16.41 6.14
N ALA A 212 -31.01 -17.34 6.75
CA ALA A 212 -30.44 -18.25 7.74
C ALA A 212 -29.37 -19.16 7.10
N TYR A 213 -28.18 -19.22 7.70
CA TYR A 213 -27.09 -20.12 7.33
C TYR A 213 -26.37 -20.62 8.58
N THR A 214 -25.56 -21.67 8.44
CA THR A 214 -24.71 -22.20 9.51
C THR A 214 -23.26 -22.12 9.06
N PRO A 215 -22.44 -21.21 9.64
CA PRO A 215 -21.00 -21.16 9.41
C PRO A 215 -20.34 -22.50 9.75
N GLN A 216 -19.27 -22.86 9.03
CA GLN A 216 -18.43 -24.02 9.36
C GLN A 216 -16.95 -23.66 9.34
N PHE A 217 -16.15 -24.33 10.17
CA PHE A 217 -14.70 -24.23 10.14
C PHE A 217 -14.09 -25.58 9.80
N GLU A 218 -13.25 -25.60 8.77
CA GLU A 218 -12.53 -26.78 8.30
C GLU A 218 -11.04 -26.59 8.55
N GLU A 219 -10.49 -27.23 9.58
CA GLU A 219 -9.05 -27.19 9.86
C GLU A 219 -8.25 -27.91 8.76
N THR A 220 -7.12 -27.33 8.35
CA THR A 220 -6.25 -27.87 7.30
C THR A 220 -4.77 -27.61 7.64
N PRO A 221 -3.80 -28.36 7.10
CA PRO A 221 -2.39 -27.97 7.20
C PRO A 221 -2.16 -26.56 6.66
N CYS A 222 -1.26 -25.82 7.31
CA CYS A 222 -0.84 -24.49 6.83
C CYS A 222 -0.15 -24.61 5.47
N GLN A 223 -0.53 -23.75 4.52
CA GLN A 223 0.04 -23.71 3.17
C GLN A 223 1.28 -22.80 3.07
N PHE A 224 1.95 -22.55 4.20
CA PHE A 224 3.14 -21.71 4.33
C PHE A 224 4.05 -22.29 5.41
N ASP A 225 5.33 -21.90 5.37
CA ASP A 225 6.28 -22.29 6.40
C ASP A 225 5.95 -21.57 7.72
N THR A 226 5.59 -22.34 8.73
CA THR A 226 5.25 -21.80 10.04
C THR A 226 6.50 -21.28 10.75
N PRO A 227 6.45 -20.12 11.44
CA PRO A 227 7.58 -19.61 12.20
C PRO A 227 8.12 -20.61 13.23
N PHE A 228 9.44 -20.68 13.38
CA PHE A 228 10.08 -21.62 14.31
C PHE A 228 9.62 -21.41 15.75
N GLY A 229 9.22 -22.50 16.42
CA GLY A 229 8.82 -22.47 17.83
C GLY A 229 7.42 -21.90 18.09
N VAL A 230 6.65 -21.59 17.04
CA VAL A 230 5.27 -21.06 17.16
C VAL A 230 4.28 -22.13 16.72
N ARG A 231 3.27 -22.39 17.55
CA ARG A 231 2.15 -23.24 17.15
C ARG A 231 1.21 -22.40 16.28
N VAL A 232 0.87 -22.90 15.09
CA VAL A 232 -0.07 -22.26 14.18
C VAL A 232 -1.18 -23.24 13.83
N THR A 233 -2.44 -22.81 13.91
CA THR A 233 -3.60 -23.56 13.40
C THR A 233 -4.10 -22.87 12.14
N CYS A 234 -4.27 -23.63 11.07
CA CYS A 234 -4.80 -23.12 9.80
C CYS A 234 -6.11 -23.80 9.45
N GLY A 235 -6.98 -23.10 8.72
CA GLY A 235 -8.28 -23.63 8.34
C GLY A 235 -9.03 -22.70 7.40
N TYR A 236 -10.22 -23.15 7.00
CA TYR A 236 -11.15 -22.38 6.19
C TYR A 236 -12.46 -22.13 6.94
N ALA A 237 -12.88 -20.88 7.02
CA ALA A 237 -14.24 -20.53 7.38
C ALA A 237 -15.13 -20.59 6.14
N ILE A 238 -16.12 -21.49 6.14
CA ILE A 238 -17.05 -21.72 5.03
C ILE A 238 -18.32 -20.91 5.29
N LEU A 239 -18.55 -19.90 4.46
CA LEU A 239 -19.57 -18.85 4.66
C LEU A 239 -20.35 -18.59 3.36
N PRO A 240 -21.56 -18.04 3.41
CA PRO A 240 -22.25 -17.57 2.20
C PRO A 240 -21.46 -16.42 1.53
N GLU A 241 -21.40 -16.44 0.19
CA GLU A 241 -20.83 -15.34 -0.60
C GLU A 241 -21.65 -14.06 -0.38
N ASN A 242 -22.97 -14.17 -0.53
CA ASN A 242 -23.92 -13.07 -0.40
C ASN A 242 -24.99 -13.45 0.64
N ARG A 243 -25.02 -12.73 1.77
CA ARG A 243 -25.92 -13.05 2.90
C ARG A 243 -27.38 -12.70 2.64
N THR A 244 -27.67 -11.98 1.56
CA THR A 244 -29.04 -11.63 1.14
C THR A 244 -29.65 -12.63 0.16
N SER A 245 -28.87 -13.59 -0.34
CA SER A 245 -29.31 -14.58 -1.32
C SER A 245 -29.60 -15.94 -0.70
N ALA A 246 -30.84 -16.44 -0.82
CA ALA A 246 -31.27 -17.65 -0.11
C ALA A 246 -30.71 -18.96 -0.65
N ASN A 247 -30.25 -18.97 -1.90
CA ASN A 247 -29.59 -20.10 -2.55
C ASN A 247 -28.23 -19.64 -3.12
N GLY A 248 -27.55 -18.75 -2.39
CA GLY A 248 -26.25 -18.21 -2.79
C GLY A 248 -25.13 -19.24 -2.70
N ARG A 249 -24.03 -18.96 -3.41
CA ARG A 249 -22.79 -19.74 -3.31
C ARG A 249 -22.18 -19.61 -1.91
N THR A 250 -21.31 -20.54 -1.57
CA THR A 250 -20.40 -20.40 -0.43
C THR A 250 -19.00 -19.98 -0.89
N ILE A 251 -18.29 -19.32 0.01
CA ILE A 251 -16.86 -18.99 -0.09
C ILE A 251 -16.12 -19.67 1.06
N ARG A 252 -14.80 -19.85 0.90
CA ARG A 252 -13.93 -20.40 1.94
C ARG A 252 -12.88 -19.35 2.28
N LEU A 253 -12.90 -18.83 3.51
CA LEU A 253 -11.93 -17.83 3.95
C LEU A 253 -10.78 -18.51 4.68
N ALA A 254 -9.56 -18.35 4.18
CA ALA A 254 -8.37 -18.88 4.82
C ALA A 254 -8.08 -18.13 6.12
N VAL A 255 -7.84 -18.86 7.20
CA VAL A 255 -7.57 -18.34 8.54
C VAL A 255 -6.32 -19.02 9.08
N ALA A 256 -5.42 -18.24 9.66
CA ALA A 256 -4.26 -18.68 10.41
C ALA A 256 -4.30 -18.07 11.83
N VAL A 257 -4.27 -18.94 12.85
CA VAL A 257 -4.18 -18.58 14.26
C VAL A 257 -2.76 -18.87 14.73
N PHE A 258 -1.99 -17.82 14.98
CA PHE A 258 -0.70 -17.89 15.63
C PHE A 258 -0.94 -17.88 17.14
N HIS A 259 -0.63 -18.99 17.80
CA HIS A 259 -0.96 -19.15 19.21
C HIS A 259 0.08 -18.48 20.10
N SER A 260 -0.40 -17.90 21.20
CA SER A 260 0.40 -17.30 22.25
C SER A 260 1.43 -18.28 22.80
N GLN A 261 2.55 -17.72 23.24
CA GLN A 261 3.61 -18.43 23.96
C GLN A 261 3.32 -18.58 25.45
N SER A 262 2.30 -17.88 25.97
CA SER A 262 1.85 -18.00 27.36
C SER A 262 1.18 -19.34 27.63
N SER A 263 1.43 -19.93 28.80
CA SER A 263 0.67 -21.09 29.28
C SER A 263 -0.77 -20.77 29.68
N SER A 264 -1.12 -19.48 29.77
CA SER A 264 -2.45 -18.97 30.10
C SER A 264 -2.72 -17.72 29.25
N PRO A 265 -2.99 -17.90 27.95
CA PRO A 265 -3.28 -16.77 27.06
C PRO A 265 -4.51 -15.99 27.53
N LYS A 266 -4.51 -14.70 27.24
CA LYS A 266 -5.69 -13.84 27.40
C LYS A 266 -6.79 -14.30 26.43
N PRO A 267 -8.07 -14.25 26.82
CA PRO A 267 -9.16 -14.81 26.03
C PRO A 267 -9.55 -13.96 24.80
N ASP A 268 -9.01 -12.76 24.69
CA ASP A 268 -9.30 -11.77 23.65
C ASP A 268 -8.11 -11.65 22.68
N PRO A 269 -8.08 -12.44 21.59
CA PRO A 269 -6.97 -12.41 20.63
C PRO A 269 -6.96 -11.10 19.83
N VAL A 270 -5.85 -10.85 19.15
CA VAL A 270 -5.77 -9.79 18.13
C VAL A 270 -6.18 -10.38 16.79
N ILE A 271 -7.10 -9.73 16.07
CA ILE A 271 -7.42 -10.07 14.68
C ILE A 271 -6.95 -8.95 13.77
N PHE A 272 -6.09 -9.29 12.82
CA PHE A 272 -5.50 -8.33 11.90
C PHE A 272 -6.36 -8.14 10.65
N LEU A 273 -6.64 -6.88 10.36
CA LEU A 273 -7.42 -6.43 9.22
C LEU A 273 -6.45 -5.72 8.27
N GLN A 274 -6.00 -6.47 7.27
CA GLN A 274 -5.08 -6.00 6.24
C GLN A 274 -5.71 -4.90 5.37
N GLY A 275 -4.86 -3.98 4.91
CA GLY A 275 -5.22 -2.89 4.01
C GLY A 275 -5.25 -3.28 2.53
N GLY A 276 -4.98 -2.29 1.67
CA GLY A 276 -5.03 -2.42 0.21
C GLY A 276 -6.11 -1.51 -0.38
N PRO A 277 -7.41 -1.91 -0.39
CA PRO A 277 -7.95 -3.27 -0.18
C PRO A 277 -7.33 -4.33 -1.10
N GLY A 278 -7.58 -5.62 -0.84
CA GLY A 278 -7.00 -6.70 -1.64
C GLY A 278 -5.72 -7.29 -1.09
N GLY A 279 -5.20 -6.78 0.03
CA GLY A 279 -3.98 -7.31 0.63
C GLY A 279 -4.12 -8.73 1.18
N GLU A 280 -3.06 -9.52 1.01
CA GLU A 280 -2.93 -10.87 1.54
C GLU A 280 -2.47 -10.80 3.00
N ALA A 281 -3.38 -11.06 3.95
CA ALA A 281 -3.12 -10.88 5.38
C ALA A 281 -2.21 -11.97 5.94
N ILE A 282 -2.41 -13.22 5.51
CA ILE A 282 -1.60 -14.36 5.95
C ILE A 282 -0.17 -14.22 5.44
N SER A 283 -0.02 -13.95 4.14
CA SER A 283 1.29 -13.74 3.50
C SER A 283 2.08 -12.62 4.18
N LEU A 284 1.46 -11.46 4.41
CA LEU A 284 2.12 -10.36 5.14
C LEU A 284 2.49 -10.77 6.57
N SER A 285 1.59 -11.43 7.30
CA SER A 285 1.84 -11.84 8.69
C SER A 285 3.02 -12.81 8.81
N VAL A 286 3.22 -13.68 7.82
CA VAL A 286 4.38 -14.58 7.77
C VAL A 286 5.66 -13.81 7.43
N ASN A 287 5.63 -12.99 6.38
CA ASN A 287 6.82 -12.26 5.90
C ASN A 287 7.29 -11.17 6.88
N ALA A 288 6.36 -10.53 7.60
CA ALA A 288 6.63 -9.51 8.59
C ALA A 288 6.46 -10.01 10.03
N TYR A 289 6.62 -11.32 10.27
CA TYR A 289 6.31 -11.97 11.55
C TYR A 289 6.90 -11.26 12.78
N SER A 290 8.18 -10.85 12.72
CA SER A 290 8.87 -10.22 13.85
C SER A 290 8.29 -8.87 14.26
N ILE A 291 7.67 -8.15 13.33
CA ILE A 291 7.14 -6.80 13.53
C ILE A 291 5.62 -6.85 13.74
N LEU A 292 4.91 -7.67 12.96
CA LEU A 292 3.45 -7.63 12.91
C LEU A 292 2.78 -8.68 13.82
N VAL A 293 3.42 -9.82 14.08
CA VAL A 293 2.80 -10.95 14.81
C VAL A 293 3.44 -11.16 16.17
N ALA A 294 4.76 -11.35 16.20
CA ALA A 294 5.52 -11.69 17.39
C ALA A 294 5.27 -10.77 18.60
N PRO A 295 5.09 -9.43 18.44
CA PRO A 295 4.85 -8.56 19.58
C PRO A 295 3.58 -8.87 20.38
N PHE A 296 2.58 -9.49 19.75
CA PHE A 296 1.30 -9.85 20.40
C PHE A 296 1.32 -11.22 21.08
N LEU A 297 2.21 -12.13 20.64
CA LEU A 297 2.20 -13.53 21.07
C LEU A 297 2.69 -13.74 22.51
N GLU A 298 3.19 -12.69 23.18
CA GLU A 298 3.56 -12.75 24.60
C GLU A 298 2.41 -13.28 25.46
N ASP A 299 1.19 -12.78 25.24
CA ASP A 299 0.02 -13.16 26.05
C ASP A 299 -1.29 -13.34 25.27
N ARG A 300 -1.30 -13.14 23.94
CA ARG A 300 -2.49 -13.23 23.10
C ARG A 300 -2.26 -14.10 21.88
N ASP A 301 -3.32 -14.76 21.42
CA ASP A 301 -3.31 -15.32 20.07
C ASP A 301 -3.44 -14.18 19.04
N TYR A 302 -2.83 -14.38 17.88
CA TYR A 302 -2.91 -13.47 16.75
C TYR A 302 -3.58 -14.18 15.57
N ILE A 303 -4.64 -13.59 15.04
CA ILE A 303 -5.45 -14.15 13.95
C ILE A 303 -5.20 -13.33 12.70
N ALA A 304 -4.65 -13.96 11.68
CA ALA A 304 -4.66 -13.46 10.31
C ALA A 304 -5.71 -14.23 9.52
N TYR A 305 -6.53 -13.54 8.74
CA TYR A 305 -7.39 -14.19 7.76
C TYR A 305 -7.31 -13.43 6.44
N ASP A 306 -7.23 -14.18 5.36
CA ASP A 306 -7.34 -13.59 4.04
C ASP A 306 -8.81 -13.24 3.80
N GLN A 307 -9.08 -11.96 3.68
CA GLN A 307 -10.42 -11.44 3.47
C GLN A 307 -11.04 -12.01 2.18
N ARG A 308 -12.37 -12.00 2.07
CA ARG A 308 -13.08 -12.49 0.87
C ARG A 308 -12.45 -11.95 -0.41
N GLY A 309 -12.04 -12.82 -1.33
CA GLY A 309 -11.40 -12.40 -2.57
C GLY A 309 -9.88 -12.19 -2.50
N THR A 310 -9.21 -12.52 -1.39
CA THR A 310 -7.75 -12.35 -1.24
C THR A 310 -6.98 -13.64 -0.94
N GLY A 311 -5.70 -13.64 -1.27
CA GLY A 311 -4.72 -14.63 -0.85
C GLY A 311 -5.17 -16.07 -1.05
N LEU A 312 -5.16 -16.84 0.04
CA LEU A 312 -5.53 -18.26 0.07
C LEU A 312 -7.04 -18.50 0.15
N SER A 313 -7.87 -17.45 0.27
CA SER A 313 -9.32 -17.57 0.31
C SER A 313 -9.90 -17.90 -1.07
N GLU A 314 -10.98 -18.66 -1.09
CA GLU A 314 -11.62 -19.18 -2.30
C GLU A 314 -13.02 -18.57 -2.49
N PRO A 315 -13.27 -17.86 -3.61
CA PRO A 315 -12.32 -17.54 -4.68
C PRO A 315 -11.41 -16.36 -4.31
N ALA A 316 -10.15 -16.41 -4.77
CA ALA A 316 -9.28 -15.24 -4.81
C ALA A 316 -9.59 -14.44 -6.08
N LEU A 317 -9.77 -13.12 -5.96
CA LEU A 317 -10.08 -12.23 -7.09
C LEU A 317 -8.80 -11.69 -7.73
N VAL A 318 -8.05 -12.59 -8.36
CA VAL A 318 -6.84 -12.24 -9.14
C VAL A 318 -7.23 -11.79 -10.54
N CYS A 319 -6.54 -10.78 -11.07
CA CYS A 319 -6.68 -10.30 -12.45
C CYS A 319 -5.35 -10.46 -13.21
N ASP A 320 -5.04 -11.68 -13.63
CA ASP A 320 -3.80 -11.98 -14.36
C ASP A 320 -3.66 -11.14 -15.63
N GLU A 321 -4.77 -10.81 -16.29
CA GLU A 321 -4.79 -9.98 -17.51
C GLU A 321 -4.29 -8.57 -17.22
N LEU A 322 -4.71 -7.99 -16.08
CA LEU A 322 -4.32 -6.66 -15.65
C LEU A 322 -2.85 -6.62 -15.23
N GLU A 323 -2.40 -7.63 -14.49
CA GLU A 323 -0.99 -7.76 -14.11
C GLU A 323 -0.09 -7.96 -15.32
N LYS A 324 -0.53 -8.78 -16.27
CA LYS A 324 0.18 -8.99 -17.53
C LYS A 324 0.27 -7.70 -18.34
N ALA A 325 -0.84 -6.97 -18.47
CA ALA A 325 -0.85 -5.66 -19.11
C ALA A 325 0.12 -4.70 -18.40
N ASN A 326 0.14 -4.68 -17.06
CA ASN A 326 1.09 -3.90 -16.29
C ASN A 326 2.55 -4.26 -16.55
N ARG A 327 2.90 -5.54 -16.48
CA ARG A 327 4.28 -5.97 -16.78
C ARG A 327 4.66 -5.62 -18.21
N GLN A 328 3.74 -5.79 -19.16
CA GLN A 328 3.99 -5.45 -20.56
C GLN A 328 4.20 -3.94 -20.77
N ASP A 329 3.42 -3.10 -20.09
CA ASP A 329 3.55 -1.63 -20.11
C ASP A 329 4.89 -1.19 -19.52
N VAL A 330 5.20 -1.68 -18.32
CA VAL A 330 6.46 -1.39 -17.63
C VAL A 330 7.65 -1.80 -18.49
N TYR A 331 7.61 -2.95 -19.18
CA TYR A 331 8.67 -3.39 -20.10
C TYR A 331 8.64 -2.70 -21.48
N GLY A 332 7.83 -1.66 -21.67
CA GLY A 332 7.74 -0.91 -22.92
C GLY A 332 7.28 -1.76 -24.11
N THR A 333 6.59 -2.86 -23.86
CA THR A 333 6.10 -3.78 -24.90
C THR A 333 4.69 -3.42 -25.41
N ILE A 334 4.06 -2.45 -24.76
CA ILE A 334 2.80 -1.85 -25.20
C ILE A 334 3.10 -0.51 -25.86
N ASP A 335 2.62 -0.33 -27.09
CA ASP A 335 2.72 0.96 -27.76
C ASP A 335 1.83 1.99 -27.06
N SER A 336 2.36 3.19 -26.84
CA SER A 336 1.65 4.28 -26.15
C SER A 336 0.26 4.58 -26.73
N SER A 337 0.06 4.44 -28.05
CA SER A 337 -1.24 4.69 -28.72
C SER A 337 -2.27 3.58 -28.47
N SER A 338 -1.82 2.39 -28.06
CA SER A 338 -2.68 1.23 -27.79
C SER A 338 -2.83 0.94 -26.29
N ARG A 339 -2.06 1.64 -25.45
CA ARG A 339 -1.99 1.42 -24.00
C ARG A 339 -3.37 1.43 -23.33
N GLU A 340 -4.15 2.46 -23.58
CA GLU A 340 -5.52 2.58 -23.05
C GLU A 340 -6.38 1.35 -23.40
N LEU A 341 -6.37 0.96 -24.68
CA LEU A 341 -7.17 -0.16 -25.16
C LEU A 341 -6.74 -1.50 -24.53
N VAL A 342 -5.43 -1.71 -24.33
CA VAL A 342 -4.91 -2.93 -23.69
C VAL A 342 -5.40 -3.04 -22.26
N TYR A 343 -5.33 -1.97 -21.47
CA TYR A 343 -5.81 -1.99 -20.08
C TYR A 343 -7.34 -2.11 -19.99
N GLN A 344 -8.09 -1.44 -20.87
CA GLN A 344 -9.54 -1.60 -20.93
C GLN A 344 -9.93 -3.06 -21.27
N TYR A 345 -9.26 -3.68 -22.25
CA TYR A 345 -9.51 -5.07 -22.59
C TYR A 345 -9.16 -6.02 -21.44
N ALA A 346 -8.01 -5.81 -20.79
CA ALA A 346 -7.59 -6.61 -19.64
C ALA A 346 -8.57 -6.46 -18.45
N PHE A 347 -9.07 -5.26 -18.20
CA PHE A 347 -10.08 -4.99 -17.18
C PHE A 347 -11.39 -5.74 -17.46
N LEU A 348 -11.93 -5.59 -18.67
CA LEU A 348 -13.17 -6.25 -19.09
C LEU A 348 -13.02 -7.78 -19.12
N SER A 349 -11.86 -8.27 -19.55
CA SER A 349 -11.55 -9.71 -19.54
C SER A 349 -11.53 -10.26 -18.12
N CYS A 350 -10.85 -9.58 -17.18
CA CYS A 350 -10.85 -10.02 -15.78
C CYS A 350 -12.28 -10.05 -15.21
N ALA A 351 -13.04 -8.96 -15.37
CA ALA A 351 -14.43 -8.88 -14.91
C ALA A 351 -15.28 -10.03 -15.46
N GLY A 352 -15.22 -10.24 -16.79
CA GLY A 352 -15.96 -11.29 -17.48
C GLY A 352 -15.57 -12.70 -17.04
N LEU A 353 -14.28 -12.96 -16.80
CA LEU A 353 -13.80 -14.26 -16.32
C LEU A 353 -14.27 -14.54 -14.90
N LEU A 354 -14.17 -13.57 -13.99
CA LEU A 354 -14.67 -13.71 -12.62
C LEU A 354 -16.19 -13.97 -12.63
N GLN A 355 -16.95 -13.19 -13.40
CA GLN A 355 -18.40 -13.36 -13.53
C GLN A 355 -18.78 -14.70 -14.20
N SER A 356 -18.03 -15.17 -15.19
CA SER A 356 -18.27 -16.47 -15.85
C SER A 356 -18.08 -17.66 -14.91
N LYS A 357 -17.26 -17.50 -13.86
CA LYS A 357 -17.11 -18.49 -12.78
C LYS A 357 -18.30 -18.46 -11.81
N GLY A 358 -19.28 -17.58 -12.04
CA GLY A 358 -20.47 -17.39 -11.21
C GLY A 358 -20.22 -16.59 -9.94
N ILE A 359 -19.14 -15.80 -9.88
CA ILE A 359 -18.78 -14.98 -8.72
C ILE A 359 -19.66 -13.72 -8.69
N ASP A 360 -20.32 -13.47 -7.57
CA ASP A 360 -21.08 -12.24 -7.35
C ASP A 360 -20.16 -11.10 -6.88
N LEU A 361 -19.59 -10.34 -7.82
CA LEU A 361 -18.67 -9.23 -7.53
C LEU A 361 -19.30 -8.13 -6.64
N SER A 362 -20.63 -8.05 -6.57
CA SER A 362 -21.31 -7.10 -5.69
C SER A 362 -21.19 -7.45 -4.20
N ALA A 363 -20.91 -8.72 -3.88
CA ALA A 363 -20.72 -9.22 -2.52
C ALA A 363 -19.30 -9.02 -1.97
N TYR A 364 -18.35 -8.54 -2.79
CA TYR A 364 -16.96 -8.30 -2.38
C TYR A 364 -16.81 -6.84 -1.91
N ASN A 365 -17.37 -6.59 -0.72
CA ASN A 365 -17.46 -5.28 -0.09
C ASN A 365 -17.17 -5.35 1.42
N THR A 366 -16.97 -4.18 2.05
CA THR A 366 -16.60 -4.10 3.48
C THR A 366 -17.71 -4.57 4.43
N VAL A 367 -18.99 -4.41 4.06
CA VAL A 367 -20.12 -4.84 4.92
C VAL A 367 -20.16 -6.36 5.06
N GLU A 368 -20.08 -7.07 3.94
CA GLU A 368 -20.05 -8.53 3.94
C GLU A 368 -18.77 -9.08 4.59
N ASN A 369 -17.63 -8.40 4.40
CA ASN A 369 -16.36 -8.74 5.04
C ASN A 369 -16.41 -8.56 6.57
N ALA A 370 -17.08 -7.52 7.08
CA ALA A 370 -17.29 -7.35 8.51
C ALA A 370 -18.17 -8.47 9.11
N ALA A 371 -19.15 -8.96 8.33
CA ALA A 371 -19.96 -10.11 8.73
C ALA A 371 -19.16 -11.42 8.74
N ASP A 372 -18.19 -11.57 7.84
CA ASP A 372 -17.23 -12.69 7.86
C ASP A 372 -16.38 -12.69 9.12
N LEU A 373 -15.83 -11.52 9.49
CA LEU A 373 -15.06 -11.34 10.71
C LEU A 373 -15.84 -11.86 11.93
N LYS A 374 -17.10 -11.43 12.07
CA LYS A 374 -17.99 -11.88 13.16
C LYS A 374 -18.18 -13.40 13.15
N ASP A 375 -18.34 -14.02 11.98
CA ASP A 375 -18.49 -15.48 11.88
C ASP A 375 -17.18 -16.23 12.20
N ILE A 376 -16.03 -15.73 11.73
CA ILE A 376 -14.70 -16.29 12.03
C ILE A 376 -14.44 -16.26 13.54
N VAL A 377 -14.71 -15.14 14.21
CA VAL A 377 -14.55 -15.00 15.67
C VAL A 377 -15.35 -16.08 16.41
N LYS A 378 -16.62 -16.28 16.03
CA LYS A 378 -17.50 -17.28 16.64
C LYS A 378 -17.07 -18.71 16.33
N LEU A 379 -16.66 -18.98 15.09
CA LEU A 379 -16.19 -20.30 14.66
C LEU A 379 -14.93 -20.75 15.39
N LEU A 380 -14.02 -19.82 15.69
CA LEU A 380 -12.81 -20.09 16.46
C LEU A 380 -13.06 -20.19 17.97
N GLY A 381 -14.28 -19.90 18.44
CA GLY A 381 -14.67 -20.03 19.85
C GLY A 381 -14.32 -18.84 20.73
N TYR A 382 -13.98 -17.68 20.16
CA TYR A 382 -13.73 -16.45 20.93
C TYR A 382 -15.03 -15.68 21.16
N GLU A 383 -15.16 -15.09 22.35
CA GLU A 383 -16.30 -14.22 22.68
C GLU A 383 -16.12 -12.83 22.07
N LYS A 384 -14.93 -12.25 22.25
CA LYS A 384 -14.55 -10.94 21.73
C LYS A 384 -13.10 -10.92 21.28
N VAL A 385 -12.80 -10.04 20.33
CA VAL A 385 -11.45 -9.83 19.81
C VAL A 385 -11.03 -8.37 19.90
N ASN A 386 -9.73 -8.14 19.84
CA ASN A 386 -9.13 -6.84 19.64
C ASN A 386 -8.87 -6.66 18.15
N LEU A 387 -9.50 -5.68 17.50
CA LEU A 387 -9.26 -5.39 16.09
C LEU A 387 -7.92 -4.67 15.95
N TYR A 388 -7.12 -5.06 14.96
CA TYR A 388 -5.99 -4.27 14.50
C TYR A 388 -6.12 -4.06 13.01
N GLY A 389 -6.63 -2.89 12.62
CA GLY A 389 -6.78 -2.50 11.24
C GLY A 389 -5.69 -1.54 10.79
N ALA A 390 -5.15 -1.78 9.59
CA ALA A 390 -4.20 -0.89 8.94
C ALA A 390 -4.77 -0.40 7.61
N SER A 391 -4.69 0.91 7.32
CA SER A 391 -5.14 1.48 6.05
C SER A 391 -6.62 1.17 5.78
N TYR A 392 -7.00 0.61 4.62
CA TYR A 392 -8.35 0.09 4.37
C TYR A 392 -8.90 -0.83 5.48
N GLY A 393 -8.04 -1.61 6.15
CA GLY A 393 -8.45 -2.46 7.27
C GLY A 393 -9.04 -1.68 8.45
N THR A 394 -8.72 -0.40 8.60
CA THR A 394 -9.37 0.48 9.59
C THR A 394 -10.83 0.74 9.23
N ARG A 395 -11.16 0.88 7.94
CA ARG A 395 -12.53 0.99 7.44
C ARG A 395 -13.33 -0.27 7.74
N LEU A 396 -12.72 -1.44 7.50
CA LEU A 396 -13.29 -2.74 7.89
C LEU A 396 -13.50 -2.82 9.40
N GLY A 397 -12.53 -2.38 10.19
CA GLY A 397 -12.63 -2.33 11.65
C GLY A 397 -13.79 -1.44 12.12
N LEU A 398 -13.91 -0.23 11.57
CA LEU A 398 -15.01 0.69 11.86
C LEU A 398 -16.37 0.09 11.48
N VAL A 399 -16.49 -0.56 10.32
CA VAL A 399 -17.74 -1.24 9.92
C VAL A 399 -18.06 -2.40 10.86
N ALA A 400 -17.05 -3.18 11.31
CA ALA A 400 -17.25 -4.23 12.29
C ALA A 400 -17.69 -3.68 13.66
N MET A 401 -17.10 -2.57 14.12
CA MET A 401 -17.51 -1.88 15.36
C MET A 401 -18.97 -1.42 15.29
N ARG A 402 -19.42 -0.91 14.14
CA ARG A 402 -20.81 -0.48 13.94
C ARG A 402 -21.76 -1.68 13.84
N ASN A 403 -21.46 -2.64 12.98
CA ASN A 403 -22.43 -3.66 12.58
C ASN A 403 -22.40 -4.90 13.50
N HIS A 404 -21.24 -5.17 14.11
CA HIS A 404 -21.00 -6.34 14.95
C HIS A 404 -20.28 -5.98 16.26
N PRO A 405 -20.76 -4.98 17.03
CA PRO A 405 -20.11 -4.55 18.28
C PRO A 405 -20.02 -5.67 19.32
N GLU A 406 -20.87 -6.71 19.21
CA GLU A 406 -20.91 -7.80 20.19
C GLU A 406 -19.64 -8.65 20.19
N VAL A 407 -18.89 -8.70 19.09
CA VAL A 407 -17.63 -9.45 18.98
C VAL A 407 -16.38 -8.59 19.17
N VAL A 408 -16.53 -7.29 19.41
CA VAL A 408 -15.39 -6.35 19.51
C VAL A 408 -15.16 -5.94 20.96
N ARG A 409 -13.92 -6.04 21.42
CA ARG A 409 -13.46 -5.54 22.73
C ARG A 409 -12.85 -4.14 22.62
N SER A 410 -11.92 -3.97 21.69
CA SER A 410 -11.27 -2.70 21.39
C SER A 410 -10.72 -2.70 19.96
N ALA A 411 -10.37 -1.53 19.42
CA ALA A 411 -9.83 -1.40 18.07
C ALA A 411 -8.55 -0.56 18.04
N ILE A 412 -7.51 -1.06 17.38
CA ILE A 412 -6.34 -0.30 16.94
C ILE A 412 -6.57 0.04 15.47
N LEU A 413 -6.65 1.33 15.16
CA LEU A 413 -6.88 1.86 13.83
C LEU A 413 -5.62 2.64 13.40
N ASP A 414 -4.76 2.00 12.61
CA ASP A 414 -3.51 2.59 12.14
C ASP A 414 -3.64 3.10 10.69
N SER A 415 -3.34 4.39 10.48
CA SER A 415 -3.49 5.08 9.20
C SER A 415 -4.93 5.03 8.66
N VAL A 416 -5.82 5.75 9.36
CA VAL A 416 -7.28 5.55 9.31
C VAL A 416 -7.96 6.02 8.01
N MET A 417 -8.87 5.18 7.52
CA MET A 417 -9.83 5.46 6.45
C MET A 417 -11.27 5.43 7.02
N PRO A 418 -11.86 6.59 7.35
CA PRO A 418 -13.24 6.66 7.82
C PRO A 418 -14.24 6.12 6.80
N VAL A 419 -15.38 5.64 7.29
CA VAL A 419 -16.39 5.00 6.45
C VAL A 419 -17.09 6.01 5.55
N GLU A 420 -17.33 7.20 6.07
CA GLU A 420 -17.98 8.32 5.40
C GLU A 420 -17.08 9.05 4.40
N SER A 421 -15.75 8.94 4.54
CA SER A 421 -14.83 9.57 3.61
C SER A 421 -14.91 8.91 2.23
N ASN A 422 -14.93 9.74 1.20
CA ASN A 422 -14.83 9.31 -0.19
C ASN A 422 -13.43 9.65 -0.69
N TRP A 423 -12.55 8.65 -0.74
CA TRP A 423 -11.15 8.82 -1.12
C TRP A 423 -10.96 9.57 -2.45
N VAL A 424 -11.80 9.33 -3.45
CA VAL A 424 -11.65 9.99 -4.75
C VAL A 424 -11.91 11.50 -4.65
N ASN A 425 -12.93 11.89 -3.88
CA ASN A 425 -13.25 13.30 -3.67
C ASN A 425 -12.24 13.97 -2.73
N GLU A 426 -11.69 13.23 -1.76
CA GLU A 426 -10.71 13.75 -0.80
C GLU A 426 -9.29 13.84 -1.37
N TYR A 427 -9.00 13.15 -2.47
CA TYR A 427 -7.64 13.03 -2.98
C TYR A 427 -6.91 14.39 -3.20
N PRO A 428 -7.55 15.44 -3.77
CA PRO A 428 -6.91 16.75 -3.88
C PRO A 428 -6.50 17.34 -2.52
N ASN A 429 -7.32 17.15 -1.48
CA ASN A 429 -7.01 17.60 -0.12
C ASN A 429 -5.85 16.80 0.47
N ILE A 430 -5.83 15.47 0.26
CA ILE A 430 -4.75 14.58 0.70
C ILE A 430 -3.42 15.00 0.07
N ALA A 431 -3.41 15.21 -1.25
CA ALA A 431 -2.22 15.66 -1.97
C ALA A 431 -1.75 17.04 -1.49
N ASN A 432 -2.66 18.00 -1.34
CA ASN A 432 -2.32 19.33 -0.86
C ASN A 432 -1.74 19.30 0.56
N TYR A 433 -2.35 18.54 1.47
CA TYR A 433 -1.85 18.39 2.84
C TYR A 433 -0.44 17.79 2.85
N THR A 434 -0.23 16.71 2.11
CA THR A 434 1.06 16.01 2.05
C THR A 434 2.16 16.94 1.53
N LEU A 435 1.92 17.60 0.39
CA LEU A 435 2.87 18.54 -0.20
C LEU A 435 3.17 19.72 0.72
N THR A 436 2.15 20.33 1.31
CA THR A 436 2.32 21.45 2.25
C THR A 436 3.16 21.01 3.45
N THR A 437 2.85 19.86 4.04
CA THR A 437 3.58 19.31 5.19
C THR A 437 5.05 19.07 4.86
N LEU A 438 5.36 18.52 3.68
CA LEU A 438 6.74 18.33 3.22
C LEU A 438 7.47 19.65 3.03
N PHE A 439 6.86 20.61 2.34
CA PHE A 439 7.50 21.89 2.04
C PHE A 439 7.75 22.71 3.30
N GLU A 440 6.77 22.76 4.21
CA GLU A 440 6.92 23.44 5.49
C GLU A 440 7.96 22.76 6.37
N SER A 441 8.00 21.41 6.39
CA SER A 441 9.02 20.67 7.14
C SER A 441 10.43 20.92 6.60
N CYS A 442 10.62 20.92 5.27
CA CYS A 442 11.92 21.25 4.69
C CYS A 442 12.31 22.71 4.95
N LYS A 443 11.36 23.64 4.86
CA LYS A 443 11.61 25.05 5.17
C LYS A 443 12.00 25.29 6.63
N ALA A 444 11.44 24.49 7.55
CA ALA A 444 11.74 24.57 8.97
C ALA A 444 13.11 23.94 9.33
N ASP A 445 13.59 22.96 8.56
CA ASP A 445 14.93 22.38 8.68
C ASP A 445 15.97 23.31 8.03
N PRO A 446 16.93 23.90 8.79
CA PRO A 446 17.92 24.82 8.22
C PRO A 446 18.81 24.20 7.13
N GLY A 447 19.15 22.91 7.26
CA GLY A 447 19.94 22.18 6.27
C GLY A 447 19.14 21.96 5.00
N CYS A 448 17.90 21.48 5.14
CA CYS A 448 17.00 21.27 4.00
C CYS A 448 16.71 22.59 3.28
N ASN A 449 16.33 23.64 4.00
CA ASN A 449 16.02 24.94 3.42
C ASN A 449 17.23 25.59 2.72
N ALA A 450 18.45 25.35 3.22
CA ALA A 450 19.67 25.83 2.57
C ALA A 450 20.01 25.05 1.29
N ALA A 451 19.81 23.72 1.30
CA ALA A 451 20.07 22.86 0.14
C ALA A 451 18.96 22.97 -0.93
N TYR A 452 17.71 23.18 -0.49
CA TYR A 452 16.50 23.13 -1.31
C TYR A 452 15.60 24.36 -1.07
N PRO A 453 16.10 25.58 -1.32
CA PRO A 453 15.33 26.81 -1.09
C PRO A 453 14.05 26.84 -1.94
N ASP A 454 12.98 27.46 -1.45
CA ASP A 454 11.74 27.67 -2.21
C ASP A 454 11.16 26.39 -2.86
N ILE A 455 11.31 25.25 -2.17
CA ILE A 455 10.95 23.91 -2.68
C ILE A 455 9.55 23.81 -3.28
N GLU A 456 8.56 24.51 -2.70
CA GLU A 456 7.19 24.52 -3.22
C GLU A 456 7.13 25.09 -4.63
N THR A 457 7.74 26.26 -4.85
CA THR A 457 7.79 26.89 -6.18
C THR A 457 8.55 26.00 -7.15
N VAL A 458 9.69 25.46 -6.73
CA VAL A 458 10.49 24.55 -7.56
C VAL A 458 9.70 23.31 -7.99
N PHE A 459 8.94 22.70 -7.08
CA PHE A 459 8.12 21.53 -7.38
C PHE A 459 7.07 21.85 -8.44
N TRP A 460 6.31 22.94 -8.26
CA TRP A 460 5.23 23.28 -9.19
C TRP A 460 5.73 23.76 -10.55
N ASP A 461 6.86 24.49 -10.60
CA ASP A 461 7.50 24.88 -11.85
C ASP A 461 8.07 23.67 -12.59
N LEU A 462 8.61 22.68 -11.86
CA LEU A 462 9.06 21.43 -12.45
C LEU A 462 7.88 20.60 -12.99
N ALA A 463 6.81 20.44 -12.22
CA ALA A 463 5.61 19.73 -12.67
C ALA A 463 5.03 20.36 -13.94
N GLY A 464 4.92 21.70 -14.00
CA GLY A 464 4.45 22.41 -15.20
C GLY A 464 5.36 22.19 -16.41
N ARG A 465 6.68 22.22 -16.24
CA ARG A 465 7.63 21.93 -17.33
C ARG A 465 7.51 20.49 -17.83
N LEU A 466 7.33 19.52 -16.93
CA LEU A 466 7.16 18.12 -17.28
C LEU A 466 5.81 17.86 -17.98
N ASP A 467 4.74 18.57 -17.62
CA ASP A 467 3.46 18.52 -18.34
C ASP A 467 3.55 19.13 -19.76
N GLU A 468 4.40 20.14 -19.96
CA GLU A 468 4.62 20.76 -21.28
C GLU A 468 5.58 19.95 -22.16
N SER A 469 6.61 19.33 -21.55
CA SER A 469 7.64 18.55 -22.24
C SER A 469 8.03 17.32 -21.39
N PRO A 470 7.22 16.25 -21.43
CA PRO A 470 7.50 15.03 -20.68
C PRO A 470 8.84 14.38 -21.06
N ILE A 471 9.42 13.64 -20.11
CA ILE A 471 10.72 13.00 -20.28
C ILE A 471 10.55 11.49 -20.26
N THR A 472 10.99 10.80 -21.31
CA THR A 472 10.98 9.34 -21.35
C THR A 472 12.30 8.79 -20.83
N LEU A 473 12.24 7.98 -19.77
CA LEU A 473 13.38 7.22 -19.24
C LEU A 473 13.28 5.77 -19.67
N SER A 474 14.33 5.26 -20.30
CA SER A 474 14.45 3.84 -20.66
C SER A 474 15.68 3.24 -19.98
N THR A 475 15.46 2.24 -19.12
CA THR A 475 16.53 1.55 -18.38
C THR A 475 16.55 0.08 -18.77
N SER A 476 17.73 -0.44 -19.11
CA SER A 476 17.89 -1.90 -19.28
C SER A 476 17.85 -2.57 -17.91
N ALA A 477 16.74 -3.24 -17.61
CA ALA A 477 16.59 -4.06 -16.43
C ALA A 477 16.83 -5.53 -16.82
N TYR A 478 18.08 -5.97 -16.89
CA TYR A 478 18.36 -7.41 -17.11
C TYR A 478 17.98 -8.23 -15.85
N PRO A 479 17.35 -9.42 -15.97
CA PRO A 479 16.91 -10.11 -17.19
C PRO A 479 15.49 -9.72 -17.68
N MET A 480 14.89 -8.72 -17.05
CA MET A 480 13.48 -8.30 -17.18
C MET A 480 13.14 -7.53 -18.46
N GLY A 481 14.12 -7.00 -19.20
CA GLY A 481 13.91 -6.25 -20.45
C GLY A 481 14.30 -4.78 -20.32
N THR A 482 13.70 -3.90 -21.10
CA THR A 482 13.88 -2.44 -20.96
C THR A 482 12.67 -1.86 -20.27
N VAL A 483 12.84 -1.25 -19.10
CA VAL A 483 11.75 -0.51 -18.44
C VAL A 483 11.68 0.87 -19.05
N THR A 484 10.51 1.29 -19.53
CA THR A 484 10.32 2.62 -20.13
C THR A 484 9.19 3.36 -19.44
N GLU A 485 9.46 4.54 -18.93
CA GLU A 485 8.48 5.39 -18.24
C GLU A 485 8.53 6.81 -18.78
N THR A 486 7.36 7.42 -18.95
CA THR A 486 7.24 8.84 -19.30
C THR A 486 6.95 9.64 -18.04
N ILE A 487 7.83 10.59 -17.75
CA ILE A 487 7.76 11.48 -16.60
C ILE A 487 7.09 12.78 -17.04
N ASP A 488 5.85 12.96 -16.62
CA ASP A 488 5.12 14.22 -16.63
C ASP A 488 4.96 14.78 -15.20
N GLY A 489 4.21 15.87 -15.04
CA GLY A 489 3.95 16.45 -13.72
C GLY A 489 3.12 15.53 -12.81
N SER A 490 2.21 14.74 -13.38
CA SER A 490 1.43 13.74 -12.65
C SER A 490 2.29 12.58 -12.13
N TYR A 491 3.26 12.13 -12.91
CA TYR A 491 4.24 11.12 -12.51
C TYR A 491 5.12 11.65 -11.38
N LEU A 492 5.60 12.90 -11.49
CA LEU A 492 6.36 13.55 -10.41
C LEU A 492 5.54 13.64 -9.11
N LEU A 493 4.26 14.04 -9.19
CA LEU A 493 3.37 14.05 -8.03
C LEU A 493 3.23 12.65 -7.43
N SER A 494 3.04 11.63 -8.27
CA SER A 494 2.91 10.23 -7.84
C SER A 494 4.15 9.71 -7.11
N ILE A 495 5.35 10.07 -7.59
CA ILE A 495 6.61 9.77 -6.91
C ILE A 495 6.65 10.45 -5.55
N VAL A 496 6.40 11.76 -5.48
CA VAL A 496 6.47 12.51 -4.22
C VAL A 496 5.48 11.95 -3.19
N MET A 497 4.25 11.62 -3.61
CA MET A 497 3.27 10.95 -2.77
C MET A 497 3.79 9.58 -2.31
N GLY A 498 4.27 8.73 -3.22
CA GLY A 498 4.80 7.41 -2.90
C GLY A 498 5.98 7.41 -1.93
N LEU A 499 6.92 8.33 -2.10
CA LEU A 499 8.06 8.51 -1.20
C LEU A 499 7.62 9.01 0.19
N SER A 500 6.60 9.87 0.25
CA SER A 500 6.08 10.39 1.52
C SER A 500 5.28 9.34 2.29
N LYS A 501 4.56 8.48 1.56
CA LYS A 501 3.86 7.33 2.11
C LYS A 501 4.81 6.37 2.85
N ALA A 502 6.03 6.18 2.36
CA ALA A 502 6.98 5.24 2.94
C ALA A 502 7.93 5.95 3.90
N THR A 503 7.82 5.68 5.22
CA THR A 503 8.63 6.33 6.28
C THR A 503 10.11 6.49 5.91
N TRP A 504 10.72 5.42 5.43
CA TRP A 504 12.14 5.33 5.07
C TRP A 504 12.59 6.25 3.92
N PHE A 505 11.65 6.78 3.15
CA PHE A 505 11.89 7.58 1.97
C PHE A 505 11.50 9.04 2.09
N ILE A 506 10.80 9.44 3.17
CA ILE A 506 10.36 10.83 3.38
C ILE A 506 11.55 11.79 3.32
N ASN A 507 12.67 11.41 3.93
CA ASN A 507 13.88 12.24 3.97
C ASN A 507 14.50 12.52 2.59
N THR A 508 14.17 11.74 1.56
CA THR A 508 14.72 11.87 0.19
C THR A 508 13.87 12.77 -0.72
N VAL A 509 12.67 13.15 -0.29
CA VAL A 509 11.71 13.85 -1.15
C VAL A 509 12.27 15.19 -1.68
N PRO A 510 12.81 16.10 -0.83
CA PRO A 510 13.40 17.35 -1.32
C PRO A 510 14.54 17.15 -2.31
N GLN A 511 15.43 16.22 -2.00
CA GLN A 511 16.56 15.85 -2.85
C GLN A 511 16.09 15.35 -4.20
N THR A 512 15.08 14.47 -4.23
CA THR A 512 14.54 13.90 -5.47
C THR A 512 13.93 14.98 -6.35
N ILE A 513 13.16 15.92 -5.81
CA ILE A 513 12.58 17.05 -6.57
C ILE A 513 13.69 17.87 -7.24
N TYR A 514 14.74 18.19 -6.49
CA TYR A 514 15.87 18.99 -6.99
C TYR A 514 16.73 18.25 -8.01
N ARG A 515 16.99 16.96 -7.80
CA ARG A 515 17.73 16.13 -8.76
C ARG A 515 16.99 16.00 -10.09
N VAL A 516 15.68 15.73 -10.05
CA VAL A 516 14.85 15.69 -11.27
C VAL A 516 14.83 17.05 -11.96
N ARG A 517 14.77 18.16 -11.21
CA ARG A 517 14.88 19.52 -11.77
C ARG A 517 16.17 19.73 -12.55
N ASP A 518 17.28 19.22 -12.02
CA ASP A 518 18.63 19.41 -12.56
C ASP A 518 19.03 18.35 -13.59
N GLY A 519 18.12 17.43 -13.93
CA GLY A 519 18.33 16.39 -14.93
C GLY A 519 19.00 15.12 -14.41
N ASP A 520 19.14 14.98 -13.08
CA ASP A 520 19.55 13.74 -12.44
C ASP A 520 18.32 12.86 -12.15
N TYR A 521 18.12 11.85 -12.99
CA TYR A 521 17.03 10.87 -12.87
C TYR A 521 17.45 9.58 -12.17
N SER A 522 18.63 9.55 -11.55
CA SER A 522 19.21 8.37 -10.94
C SER A 522 18.24 7.65 -9.98
N THR A 523 17.57 8.40 -9.11
CA THR A 523 16.57 7.88 -8.16
C THR A 523 15.39 7.23 -8.88
N LEU A 524 14.90 7.84 -9.95
CA LEU A 524 13.74 7.35 -10.71
C LEU A 524 14.08 6.08 -11.49
N ILE A 525 15.27 6.05 -12.10
CA ILE A 525 15.82 4.85 -12.74
C ILE A 525 15.95 3.70 -11.74
N ALA A 526 16.34 3.99 -10.50
CA ALA A 526 16.43 2.97 -9.46
C ALA A 526 15.05 2.49 -8.99
N ALA A 527 14.06 3.39 -8.93
CA ALA A 527 12.67 3.04 -8.62
C ALA A 527 12.00 2.20 -9.72
N GLN A 528 12.44 2.30 -10.98
CA GLN A 528 11.89 1.49 -12.08
C GLN A 528 11.97 -0.02 -11.86
N TYR A 529 12.93 -0.49 -11.05
CA TYR A 529 13.07 -1.91 -10.74
C TYR A 529 11.93 -2.48 -9.87
N SER A 530 11.20 -1.64 -9.13
CA SER A 530 10.05 -2.08 -8.34
C SER A 530 8.72 -2.06 -9.11
N LEU A 531 8.65 -1.37 -10.25
CA LEU A 531 7.41 -1.19 -11.02
C LEU A 531 6.76 -2.50 -11.50
N PRO A 532 7.51 -3.54 -11.95
CA PRO A 532 6.91 -4.81 -12.35
C PRO A 532 6.12 -5.51 -11.23
N TYR A 533 6.44 -5.19 -9.97
CA TYR A 533 5.89 -5.80 -8.77
C TYR A 533 4.75 -4.96 -8.14
N GLY A 534 4.26 -3.92 -8.82
CA GLY A 534 3.26 -3.00 -8.26
C GLY A 534 1.93 -3.65 -7.82
N PHE A 535 1.63 -4.86 -8.28
CA PHE A 535 0.44 -5.64 -7.90
C PHE A 535 0.73 -6.80 -6.95
N GLU A 536 2.00 -7.08 -6.63
CA GLU A 536 2.37 -8.20 -5.77
C GLU A 536 1.74 -8.04 -4.37
N GLY A 537 1.16 -9.12 -3.84
CA GLY A 537 0.47 -9.14 -2.55
C GLY A 537 -0.89 -8.41 -2.53
N ILE A 538 -1.42 -7.99 -3.68
CA ILE A 538 -2.74 -7.35 -3.82
C ILE A 538 -3.60 -8.11 -4.84
N ASN A 539 -4.71 -8.71 -4.39
CA ASN A 539 -5.73 -9.24 -5.27
C ASN A 539 -6.53 -8.09 -5.92
N THR A 540 -6.11 -7.72 -7.13
CA THR A 540 -6.62 -6.58 -7.89
C THR A 540 -8.13 -6.60 -8.08
N GLY A 541 -8.77 -7.76 -8.26
CA GLY A 541 -10.22 -7.84 -8.40
C GLY A 541 -10.97 -7.45 -7.13
N LEU A 542 -10.46 -7.77 -5.93
CA LEU A 542 -11.04 -7.25 -4.69
C LEU A 542 -10.82 -5.74 -4.58
N TYR A 543 -9.61 -5.28 -4.90
CA TYR A 543 -9.30 -3.85 -4.89
C TYR A 543 -10.31 -3.06 -5.73
N ILE A 544 -10.57 -3.53 -6.96
CA ILE A 544 -11.53 -2.94 -7.88
C ILE A 544 -12.95 -2.99 -7.30
N SER A 545 -13.42 -4.14 -6.81
CA SER A 545 -14.77 -4.29 -6.27
C SER A 545 -15.07 -3.31 -5.14
N VAL A 546 -14.13 -3.16 -4.19
CA VAL A 546 -14.26 -2.23 -3.06
C VAL A 546 -14.18 -0.78 -3.50
N MET A 547 -13.19 -0.41 -4.32
CA MET A 547 -13.07 0.97 -4.82
C MET A 547 -14.31 1.38 -5.61
N CYS A 548 -14.80 0.49 -6.47
CA CYS A 548 -15.99 0.74 -7.25
C CYS A 548 -17.21 0.96 -6.38
N ARG A 549 -17.50 0.08 -5.42
CA ARG A 549 -18.65 0.25 -4.55
C ARG A 549 -18.53 1.47 -3.65
N GLU A 550 -17.42 1.61 -2.95
CA GLU A 550 -17.36 2.44 -1.74
C GLU A 550 -16.83 3.85 -1.99
N HIS A 551 -16.21 4.07 -3.14
CA HIS A 551 -15.65 5.36 -3.51
C HIS A 551 -16.22 5.86 -4.84
N VAL A 552 -16.16 5.07 -5.91
CA VAL A 552 -16.50 5.55 -7.26
C VAL A 552 -18.00 5.61 -7.51
N LEU A 553 -18.75 4.56 -7.18
CA LEU A 553 -20.20 4.52 -7.38
C LEU A 553 -20.96 5.25 -6.25
N ASP A 554 -20.25 5.72 -5.23
CA ASP A 554 -20.75 6.63 -4.21
C ASP A 554 -20.74 8.11 -4.65
N THR A 555 -19.96 8.43 -5.68
CA THR A 555 -19.82 9.77 -6.25
C THR A 555 -20.62 9.92 -7.56
N THR A 556 -20.65 11.12 -8.12
CA THR A 556 -21.24 11.40 -9.44
C THR A 556 -20.16 11.72 -10.47
N PRO A 557 -20.43 11.55 -11.78
CA PRO A 557 -19.50 11.97 -12.83
C PRO A 557 -19.05 13.45 -12.69
N GLU A 558 -19.95 14.33 -12.25
CA GLU A 558 -19.64 15.75 -12.04
C GLU A 558 -18.70 15.96 -10.85
N GLN A 559 -18.85 15.20 -9.76
CA GLN A 559 -17.95 15.25 -8.61
C GLN A 559 -16.56 14.73 -8.99
N LEU A 560 -16.48 13.64 -9.77
CA LEU A 560 -15.23 13.13 -10.32
C LEU A 560 -14.52 14.15 -11.21
N ALA A 561 -15.26 14.77 -12.13
CA ALA A 561 -14.72 15.84 -12.98
C ALA A 561 -14.25 17.05 -12.15
N SER A 562 -14.96 17.40 -11.07
CA SER A 562 -14.56 18.46 -10.16
C SER A 562 -13.28 18.13 -9.40
N ALA A 563 -13.10 16.90 -8.93
CA ALA A 563 -11.90 16.47 -8.23
C ALA A 563 -10.67 16.55 -9.16
N THR A 564 -10.81 16.12 -10.41
CA THR A 564 -9.76 16.26 -11.44
C THR A 564 -9.35 17.73 -11.64
N ASN A 565 -10.32 18.65 -11.71
CA ASN A 565 -10.05 20.08 -11.93
C ASN A 565 -9.34 20.78 -10.75
N GLN A 566 -9.34 20.19 -9.55
CA GLN A 566 -8.66 20.76 -8.38
C GLN A 566 -7.18 20.37 -8.31
N LEU A 567 -6.77 19.32 -9.02
CA LEU A 567 -5.37 18.96 -9.14
C LEU A 567 -4.68 19.89 -10.12
N ARG A 568 -3.50 20.36 -9.74
CA ARG A 568 -2.66 21.22 -10.58
C ARG A 568 -1.99 20.45 -11.73
N VAL A 569 -2.08 19.12 -11.73
CA VAL A 569 -1.54 18.21 -12.73
C VAL A 569 -2.68 17.65 -13.57
N LYS A 570 -2.49 17.60 -14.89
CA LYS A 570 -3.58 17.38 -15.84
C LYS A 570 -4.19 15.98 -15.80
N ASP A 571 -3.37 14.97 -15.49
CA ASP A 571 -3.74 13.57 -15.65
C ASP A 571 -3.20 12.73 -14.48
N PHE A 572 -3.69 12.97 -13.26
CA PHE A 572 -3.27 12.17 -12.11
C PHE A 572 -3.78 10.72 -12.26
N ILE A 573 -2.85 9.80 -12.54
CA ILE A 573 -3.14 8.37 -12.75
C ILE A 573 -2.84 7.62 -11.47
N TRP A 574 -3.88 7.14 -10.79
CA TRP A 574 -3.72 6.01 -9.88
C TRP A 574 -4.10 4.73 -10.61
N ARG A 575 -3.04 3.97 -10.98
CA ARG A 575 -3.02 2.65 -11.63
C ARG A 575 -3.68 2.58 -13.01
N PRO A 576 -3.09 1.82 -13.94
CA PRO A 576 -3.30 1.98 -15.39
C PRO A 576 -4.68 1.58 -15.92
N PHE A 577 -5.64 1.23 -15.06
CA PHE A 577 -6.95 0.70 -15.44
C PHE A 577 -7.93 1.75 -15.92
N TYR A 578 -7.88 2.94 -15.33
CA TYR A 578 -9.01 3.87 -15.41
C TYR A 578 -8.75 5.10 -16.25
N GLU A 579 -7.53 5.28 -16.77
CA GLU A 579 -7.04 6.45 -17.49
C GLU A 579 -7.16 7.76 -16.69
N ASN A 580 -8.36 8.15 -16.30
CA ASN A 580 -8.67 9.29 -15.44
C ASN A 580 -9.85 8.98 -14.50
N LEU A 581 -10.12 9.88 -13.57
CA LEU A 581 -11.20 9.72 -12.58
C LEU A 581 -12.59 9.63 -13.22
N GLU A 582 -12.84 10.26 -14.37
CA GLU A 582 -14.15 10.23 -15.04
C GLU A 582 -14.44 8.85 -15.64
N LYS A 583 -13.49 8.29 -16.39
CA LYS A 583 -13.62 6.97 -17.02
C LYS A 583 -13.73 5.84 -15.98
N MET A 584 -13.16 6.03 -14.78
CA MET A 584 -13.32 5.13 -13.64
C MET A 584 -14.79 4.81 -13.32
N TYR A 585 -15.70 5.77 -13.41
CA TYR A 585 -17.12 5.56 -13.12
C TYR A 585 -17.78 4.56 -14.08
N SER A 586 -17.50 4.70 -15.37
CA SER A 586 -18.02 3.80 -16.41
C SER A 586 -17.43 2.39 -16.30
N ALA A 587 -16.14 2.28 -15.98
CA ALA A 587 -15.47 1.01 -15.74
C ALA A 587 -16.08 0.29 -14.53
N CYS A 588 -16.34 1.01 -13.43
CA CYS A 588 -16.95 0.46 -12.24
C CYS A 588 -18.39 -0.04 -12.44
N LYS A 589 -19.18 0.62 -13.30
CA LYS A 589 -20.50 0.10 -13.69
C LYS A 589 -20.39 -1.21 -14.47
N THR A 590 -19.38 -1.33 -15.32
CA THR A 590 -19.18 -2.52 -16.17
C THR A 590 -18.57 -3.68 -15.40
N TRP A 591 -17.83 -3.40 -14.32
CA TRP A 591 -17.24 -4.42 -13.44
C TRP A 591 -18.29 -5.35 -12.80
N GLY A 592 -19.52 -4.88 -12.59
CA GLY A 592 -20.55 -5.63 -11.87
C GLY A 592 -20.55 -5.39 -10.36
N SER A 593 -19.88 -4.33 -9.90
CA SER A 593 -20.08 -3.81 -8.53
C SER A 593 -21.36 -2.97 -8.48
N SER A 594 -21.94 -2.83 -7.30
CA SER A 594 -23.06 -1.91 -7.04
C SER A 594 -22.62 -0.82 -6.08
N GLY A 595 -23.19 0.38 -6.21
CA GLY A 595 -22.93 1.48 -5.28
C GLY A 595 -23.39 1.17 -3.85
N PRO A 596 -22.97 1.97 -2.87
CA PRO A 596 -23.26 1.70 -1.48
C PRO A 596 -24.75 1.91 -1.21
N VAL A 597 -25.31 1.11 -0.31
CA VAL A 597 -26.71 1.29 0.10
C VAL A 597 -26.84 2.43 1.12
N LEU A 598 -28.06 2.92 1.33
CA LEU A 598 -28.32 3.98 2.31
C LEU A 598 -27.84 3.55 3.71
N GLY A 599 -27.13 4.43 4.41
CA GLY A 599 -26.56 4.17 5.73
C GLY A 599 -25.21 3.44 5.73
N GLU A 600 -24.79 2.83 4.61
CA GLU A 600 -23.51 2.11 4.52
C GLU A 600 -22.32 3.04 4.75
N LYS A 601 -22.42 4.27 4.26
CA LYS A 601 -21.41 5.33 4.34
C LYS A 601 -21.58 6.26 5.55
N ASP A 602 -22.49 5.97 6.47
CA ASP A 602 -22.62 6.81 7.67
C ASP A 602 -21.33 6.77 8.51
N ALA A 603 -21.02 7.88 9.17
CA ALA A 603 -19.95 7.90 10.16
C ALA A 603 -20.23 6.88 11.27
N VAL A 604 -19.16 6.22 11.74
CA VAL A 604 -19.28 5.20 12.78
C VAL A 604 -19.24 5.87 14.14
N VAL A 605 -20.37 5.82 14.85
CA VAL A 605 -20.48 6.24 16.24
C VAL A 605 -20.33 5.03 17.15
N SER A 606 -19.36 5.06 18.06
CA SER A 606 -19.10 3.93 18.96
C SER A 606 -18.49 4.36 20.29
N ASP A 607 -18.81 3.62 21.35
CA ASP A 607 -18.16 3.67 22.66
C ASP A 607 -17.10 2.58 22.84
N ILE A 608 -16.85 1.75 21.81
CA ILE A 608 -15.78 0.75 21.83
C ILE A 608 -14.44 1.49 21.98
N PRO A 609 -13.61 1.12 22.99
CA PRO A 609 -12.31 1.71 23.17
C PRO A 609 -11.46 1.60 21.90
N SER A 610 -10.90 2.73 21.46
CA SER A 610 -10.22 2.82 20.17
C SER A 610 -8.88 3.55 20.30
N LEU A 611 -7.85 3.03 19.65
CA LEU A 611 -6.57 3.68 19.49
C LEU A 611 -6.41 4.10 18.04
N ILE A 612 -6.16 5.37 17.79
CA ILE A 612 -5.97 5.93 16.47
C ILE A 612 -4.51 6.35 16.33
N ILE A 613 -3.82 5.74 15.38
CA ILE A 613 -2.42 6.04 15.05
C ILE A 613 -2.37 6.58 13.62
N THR A 614 -1.65 7.68 13.41
CA THR A 614 -1.42 8.26 12.09
C THR A 614 0.01 8.72 11.96
N GLY A 615 0.57 8.70 10.75
CA GLY A 615 1.83 9.38 10.45
C GLY A 615 1.59 10.76 9.83
N THR A 616 2.37 11.75 10.24
CA THR A 616 2.24 13.13 9.75
C THR A 616 2.46 13.25 8.24
N PHE A 617 3.29 12.37 7.65
CA PHE A 617 3.57 12.36 6.20
C PHE A 617 2.75 11.33 5.43
N ASP A 618 1.75 10.71 6.06
CA ASP A 618 0.91 9.70 5.42
C ASP A 618 0.14 10.30 4.23
N SER A 619 0.60 9.99 3.02
CA SER A 619 0.02 10.49 1.79
C SER A 619 -1.16 9.65 1.29
N ALA A 620 -1.55 8.60 2.01
CA ALA A 620 -2.66 7.71 1.65
C ALA A 620 -3.88 7.97 2.53
N THR A 621 -3.66 8.06 3.84
CA THR A 621 -4.68 8.34 4.87
C THR A 621 -4.15 9.37 5.87
N PRO A 622 -4.10 10.65 5.48
CA PRO A 622 -3.45 11.68 6.29
C PRO A 622 -4.13 11.89 7.64
N PRO A 623 -3.44 12.47 8.63
CA PRO A 623 -3.92 12.68 10.01
C PRO A 623 -5.34 13.24 10.17
N GLN A 624 -5.81 14.06 9.22
CA GLN A 624 -7.17 14.61 9.20
C GLN A 624 -8.23 13.50 9.20
N LEU A 625 -8.00 12.41 8.45
CA LEU A 625 -8.93 11.30 8.38
C LEU A 625 -8.99 10.54 9.72
N GLY A 626 -7.86 10.39 10.40
CA GLY A 626 -7.82 9.84 11.76
C GLY A 626 -8.58 10.71 12.76
N ARG A 627 -8.39 12.03 12.71
CA ARG A 627 -9.14 12.97 13.56
C ARG A 627 -10.65 12.93 13.28
N GLN A 628 -11.03 12.86 12.00
CA GLN A 628 -12.43 12.74 11.59
C GLN A 628 -13.09 11.48 12.18
N ALA A 629 -12.41 10.32 12.13
CA ALA A 629 -12.92 9.11 12.79
C ALA A 629 -13.03 9.31 14.31
N ALA A 630 -12.01 9.92 14.94
CA ALA A 630 -11.96 10.15 16.38
C ALA A 630 -13.16 10.96 16.92
N GLU A 631 -13.67 11.92 16.15
CA GLU A 631 -14.83 12.76 16.52
C GLU A 631 -16.07 11.93 16.87
N ASN A 632 -16.22 10.74 16.28
CA ASN A 632 -17.38 9.87 16.48
C ASN A 632 -17.08 8.67 17.42
N LEU A 633 -15.85 8.57 17.94
CA LEU A 633 -15.41 7.49 18.81
C LEU A 633 -15.19 8.02 20.23
N ALA A 634 -16.19 7.85 21.09
CA ALA A 634 -16.25 8.50 22.41
C ALA A 634 -15.12 8.09 23.37
N ASN A 635 -14.60 6.88 23.21
CA ASN A 635 -13.50 6.33 24.01
C ASN A 635 -12.26 6.12 23.13
N SER A 636 -11.81 7.17 22.43
CA SER A 636 -10.65 7.11 21.55
C SER A 636 -9.42 7.86 22.07
N PHE A 637 -8.24 7.32 21.79
CA PHE A 637 -6.95 7.99 21.99
C PHE A 637 -6.26 8.20 20.65
N TYR A 638 -5.80 9.42 20.40
CA TYR A 638 -5.21 9.83 19.12
C TYR A 638 -3.71 10.12 19.23
N PHE A 639 -2.92 9.51 18.35
CA PHE A 639 -1.46 9.63 18.29
C PHE A 639 -1.02 9.93 16.85
N ASP A 640 -0.40 11.11 16.66
CA ASP A 640 0.18 11.56 15.39
C ASP A 640 1.71 11.47 15.47
N PHE A 641 2.30 10.61 14.65
CA PHE A 641 3.74 10.36 14.63
C PHE A 641 4.43 11.33 13.66
N PRO A 642 5.25 12.27 14.18
CA PRO A 642 5.75 13.42 13.42
C PRO A 642 6.78 13.08 12.35
N ASN A 643 7.32 11.86 12.38
CA ASN A 643 8.38 11.39 11.48
C ASN A 643 7.99 10.16 10.66
N GLN A 644 6.70 9.81 10.66
CA GLN A 644 6.20 8.60 10.03
C GLN A 644 5.33 8.90 8.82
N GLY A 645 5.37 7.98 7.85
CA GLY A 645 4.44 7.90 6.73
C GLY A 645 3.25 7.00 7.08
N HIS A 646 2.96 6.05 6.20
CA HIS A 646 1.80 5.18 6.31
C HIS A 646 2.06 3.95 7.21
N VAL A 647 1.12 3.67 8.10
CA VAL A 647 1.11 2.57 9.08
C VAL A 647 2.32 2.64 10.04
N PRO A 648 2.42 3.67 10.91
CA PRO A 648 3.47 3.79 11.92
C PRO A 648 3.76 2.52 12.74
N THR A 649 2.75 1.70 13.07
CA THR A 649 2.97 0.51 13.93
C THR A 649 3.92 -0.53 13.33
N VAL A 650 4.12 -0.53 12.01
CA VAL A 650 5.07 -1.43 11.32
C VAL A 650 6.28 -0.71 10.72
N SER A 651 6.24 0.63 10.64
CA SER A 651 7.27 1.43 9.97
C SER A 651 8.14 2.27 10.91
N ASP A 652 7.74 2.42 12.18
CA ASP A 652 8.49 3.12 13.20
C ASP A 652 9.61 2.23 13.80
N ASP A 653 10.85 2.48 13.38
CA ASP A 653 12.05 1.80 13.87
C ASP A 653 12.30 1.91 15.37
N SER A 654 11.77 2.96 16.02
CA SER A 654 11.91 3.10 17.46
C SER A 654 11.06 2.10 18.24
N GLY A 655 10.06 1.48 17.57
CA GLY A 655 9.07 0.61 18.18
C GLY A 655 8.03 1.33 19.03
N CYS A 656 8.05 2.67 19.09
CA CYS A 656 7.16 3.46 19.94
C CYS A 656 5.69 3.29 19.54
N ALA A 657 5.37 3.27 18.25
CA ALA A 657 4.00 3.04 17.76
C ALA A 657 3.45 1.66 18.19
N MET A 658 4.24 0.60 18.01
CA MET A 658 3.85 -0.74 18.46
C MET A 658 3.77 -0.84 19.99
N GLN A 659 4.68 -0.19 20.72
CA GLN A 659 4.63 -0.13 22.17
C GLN A 659 3.31 0.49 22.68
N ILE A 660 2.89 1.61 22.08
CA ILE A 660 1.63 2.28 22.39
C ILE A 660 0.42 1.36 22.11
N ALA A 661 0.44 0.62 20.99
CA ALA A 661 -0.59 -0.36 20.65
C ALA A 661 -0.68 -1.50 21.69
N LEU A 662 0.46 -2.06 22.10
CA LEU A 662 0.51 -3.11 23.12
C LEU A 662 0.05 -2.62 24.50
N GLU A 663 0.41 -1.39 24.88
CA GLU A 663 -0.01 -0.78 26.15
C GLU A 663 -1.51 -0.52 26.18
N PHE A 664 -2.08 -0.05 25.07
CA PHE A 664 -3.52 0.09 24.89
C PHE A 664 -4.27 -1.24 25.09
N LEU A 665 -3.78 -2.36 24.53
CA LEU A 665 -4.44 -3.66 24.67
C LEU A 665 -4.50 -4.16 26.13
N LYS A 666 -3.55 -3.75 26.97
CA LYS A 666 -3.54 -4.10 28.41
C LYS A 666 -4.70 -3.43 29.15
N ASN A 667 -4.95 -2.15 28.88
CA ASN A 667 -6.10 -1.43 29.43
C ASN A 667 -6.65 -0.38 28.45
N PRO A 668 -7.60 -0.77 27.57
CA PRO A 668 -8.10 0.09 26.50
C PRO A 668 -8.82 1.37 26.96
N LEU A 669 -9.16 1.48 28.26
CA LEU A 669 -9.82 2.66 28.82
C LEU A 669 -8.84 3.68 29.40
N ILE A 670 -7.53 3.39 29.38
CA ILE A 670 -6.48 4.29 29.86
C ILE A 670 -5.61 4.67 28.67
N GLU A 671 -5.32 5.97 28.54
CA GLU A 671 -4.43 6.47 27.50
C GLU A 671 -3.02 5.85 27.66
N PRO A 672 -2.45 5.26 26.60
CA PRO A 672 -1.06 4.81 26.60
C PRO A 672 -0.08 5.95 26.89
N SER A 673 1.09 5.62 27.43
CA SER A 673 2.12 6.62 27.68
C SER A 673 2.63 7.24 26.38
N ARG A 674 2.83 8.56 26.39
CA ARG A 674 3.44 9.33 25.29
C ARG A 674 4.95 9.46 25.42
N ASP A 675 5.56 8.87 26.45
CA ASP A 675 6.97 9.11 26.79
C ASP A 675 7.93 8.75 25.65
N CYS A 676 7.71 7.64 24.95
CA CYS A 676 8.55 7.25 23.81
C CYS A 676 8.49 8.27 22.66
N MET A 677 7.36 8.98 22.50
CA MET A 677 7.22 9.99 21.44
C MET A 677 8.08 11.23 21.68
N THR A 678 8.41 11.54 22.94
CA THR A 678 9.23 12.71 23.28
C THR A 678 10.66 12.61 22.74
N GLN A 679 11.07 11.40 22.35
CA GLN A 679 12.41 11.10 21.82
C GLN A 679 12.40 10.91 20.30
N LEU A 680 11.23 10.97 19.64
CA LEU A 680 11.15 10.82 18.20
C LEU A 680 11.79 12.05 17.52
N PRO A 681 12.85 11.85 16.71
CA PRO A 681 13.43 12.95 15.97
C PRO A 681 12.46 13.39 14.87
N PRO A 682 12.43 14.69 14.50
CA PRO A 682 11.80 15.10 13.25
C PRO A 682 12.49 14.42 12.06
N VAL A 683 11.82 14.39 10.91
CA VAL A 683 12.46 13.92 9.67
C VAL A 683 13.68 14.79 9.40
N LYS A 684 14.86 14.15 9.36
CA LYS A 684 16.09 14.78 8.93
C LYS A 684 16.22 14.57 7.42
N PHE A 685 15.91 15.60 6.65
CA PHE A 685 16.00 15.52 5.19
C PHE A 685 17.45 15.32 4.75
N LEU A 686 17.64 14.48 3.74
CA LEU A 686 18.95 14.29 3.12
C LEU A 686 19.34 15.57 2.39
N VAL A 687 20.58 15.99 2.57
CA VAL A 687 21.18 17.12 1.85
C VAL A 687 22.45 16.65 1.17
N PRO A 688 22.85 17.24 0.03
CA PRO A 688 24.05 16.80 -0.67
C PRO A 688 25.29 17.06 0.20
N TYR A 689 26.22 16.11 0.23
CA TYR A 689 27.49 16.29 0.91
C TYR A 689 28.34 17.36 0.21
N THR A 690 28.69 18.41 0.95
CA THR A 690 29.45 19.56 0.42
C THR A 690 30.94 19.53 0.80
N GLY A 691 31.39 18.47 1.48
CA GLY A 691 32.75 18.40 2.04
C GLY A 691 32.83 18.72 3.54
N ASN A 692 31.70 19.08 4.17
CA ASN A 692 31.61 19.38 5.59
C ASN A 692 30.43 18.63 6.25
N PRO A 693 30.61 18.02 7.43
CA PRO A 693 31.90 17.84 8.12
C PRO A 693 32.86 16.95 7.31
N ALA A 694 34.14 16.96 7.63
CA ALA A 694 35.09 16.05 7.01
C ALA A 694 34.65 14.59 7.29
N ILE A 695 34.72 13.73 6.27
CA ILE A 695 34.45 12.30 6.44
C ILE A 695 35.66 11.66 7.13
N GLU A 696 35.43 10.99 8.25
CA GLU A 696 36.46 10.18 8.90
C GLU A 696 36.76 8.94 8.05
N LEU A 697 38.04 8.59 7.92
CA LEU A 697 38.47 7.44 7.13
C LEU A 697 39.33 6.51 7.98
N GLU A 698 39.04 5.22 7.90
CA GLU A 698 39.76 4.18 8.61
C GLU A 698 40.36 3.17 7.64
N ARG A 699 41.52 2.63 7.98
CA ARG A 699 42.16 1.60 7.16
C ARG A 699 41.38 0.29 7.27
N GLN A 700 40.95 -0.22 6.13
CA GLN A 700 40.29 -1.50 6.00
C GLN A 700 40.95 -2.34 4.91
N ASN A 701 40.81 -3.66 5.02
CA ASN A 701 41.20 -4.58 3.96
C ASN A 701 39.95 -5.00 3.19
N PHE A 702 39.90 -4.67 1.91
CA PHE A 702 38.74 -4.80 1.06
C PHE A 702 39.14 -5.50 -0.24
N ASN A 703 38.54 -6.67 -0.53
CA ASN A 703 38.87 -7.49 -1.72
C ASN A 703 40.38 -7.71 -1.94
N GLY A 704 41.14 -7.88 -0.85
CA GLY A 704 42.59 -8.08 -0.89
C GLY A 704 43.42 -6.80 -1.03
N VAL A 705 42.80 -5.62 -1.06
CA VAL A 705 43.47 -4.30 -1.10
C VAL A 705 43.35 -3.63 0.27
N SER A 706 44.44 -3.08 0.80
CA SER A 706 44.40 -2.30 2.05
C SER A 706 44.31 -0.82 1.73
N LEU A 707 43.23 -0.14 2.12
CA LEU A 707 43.02 1.29 1.86
C LEU A 707 42.17 1.95 2.96
N THR A 708 42.12 3.28 3.00
CA THR A 708 41.27 4.03 3.93
C THR A 708 39.92 4.33 3.30
N VAL A 709 38.84 3.98 4.00
CA VAL A 709 37.44 4.17 3.59
C VAL A 709 36.63 4.68 4.77
N PRO A 710 35.44 5.26 4.54
CA PRO A 710 34.56 5.64 5.64
C PRO A 710 34.12 4.40 6.44
N PRO A 711 34.25 4.40 7.78
CA PRO A 711 33.98 3.22 8.60
C PRO A 711 32.49 2.88 8.73
N ASP A 712 31.62 3.85 8.47
CA ASP A 712 30.16 3.74 8.54
C ASP A 712 29.52 3.26 7.23
N TRP A 713 30.32 2.99 6.19
CA TRP A 713 29.81 2.46 4.92
C TRP A 713 29.70 0.95 4.97
N SER A 714 28.53 0.43 4.61
CA SER A 714 28.19 -0.99 4.72
C SER A 714 28.77 -1.80 3.57
N TYR A 715 29.36 -2.95 3.90
CA TYR A 715 29.73 -3.96 2.91
C TYR A 715 28.49 -4.71 2.43
N VAL A 716 28.34 -4.84 1.12
CA VAL A 716 27.36 -5.71 0.49
C VAL A 716 28.11 -6.81 -0.24
N ASP A 717 27.58 -8.04 -0.21
CA ASP A 717 28.17 -9.31 -0.70
C ASP A 717 28.55 -9.36 -2.20
N ASN A 718 28.57 -8.20 -2.84
CA ASN A 718 28.93 -7.95 -4.23
C ASN A 718 30.27 -7.22 -4.38
N GLY A 719 31.02 -7.02 -3.29
CA GLY A 719 32.34 -6.40 -3.32
C GLY A 719 32.32 -4.89 -3.49
N PHE A 720 31.35 -4.21 -2.87
CA PHE A 720 31.25 -2.74 -2.78
C PHE A 720 31.02 -2.31 -1.33
N LEU A 721 31.50 -1.11 -0.99
CA LEU A 721 31.09 -0.37 0.21
C LEU A 721 30.08 0.71 -0.20
N TRP A 722 28.98 0.80 0.53
CA TRP A 722 27.86 1.70 0.22
C TRP A 722 27.65 2.70 1.33
N ARG A 723 27.37 3.94 0.96
CA ARG A 723 26.97 4.98 1.91
C ARG A 723 25.51 4.77 2.29
N GLY A 724 25.27 4.29 3.51
CA GLY A 724 23.93 3.93 4.00
C GLY A 724 23.06 5.11 4.44
N SER A 725 23.23 6.33 3.92
CA SER A 725 22.44 7.50 4.36
C SER A 725 20.95 7.34 4.09
N SER A 726 20.59 6.55 3.07
CA SER A 726 19.23 6.26 2.63
C SER A 726 19.21 5.08 1.67
N SER A 727 18.08 4.42 1.53
CA SER A 727 17.88 3.37 0.53
C SER A 727 17.83 3.87 -0.91
N PHE A 728 17.84 5.19 -1.17
CA PHE A 728 18.12 5.76 -2.51
C PHE A 728 19.55 6.25 -2.69
N ASP A 729 20.38 6.19 -1.64
CA ASP A 729 21.79 6.55 -1.76
C ASP A 729 22.54 5.43 -2.48
N ILE A 730 23.00 5.79 -3.66
CA ILE A 730 23.71 4.92 -4.59
C ILE A 730 25.21 5.22 -4.60
N THR A 731 25.67 6.07 -3.67
CA THR A 731 27.08 6.39 -3.52
C THR A 731 27.81 5.17 -3.00
N GLN A 732 28.78 4.71 -3.77
CA GLN A 732 29.50 3.48 -3.46
C GLN A 732 30.92 3.52 -3.97
N VAL A 733 31.77 2.74 -3.33
CA VAL A 733 33.17 2.58 -3.70
C VAL A 733 33.55 1.11 -3.74
N THR A 734 34.51 0.78 -4.59
CA THR A 734 35.15 -0.54 -4.62
C THR A 734 36.64 -0.39 -4.97
N ALA A 735 37.44 -1.34 -4.49
CA ALA A 735 38.81 -1.54 -4.89
C ALA A 735 39.06 -3.04 -5.13
N PHE A 736 39.85 -3.38 -6.14
CA PHE A 736 40.21 -4.77 -6.44
C PHE A 736 41.48 -4.86 -7.28
N ARG A 737 42.12 -6.04 -7.28
CA ARG A 737 43.20 -6.39 -8.21
C ARG A 737 42.66 -7.17 -9.40
N ALA A 738 42.95 -6.70 -10.61
CA ALA A 738 42.57 -7.36 -11.85
C ALA A 738 43.81 -7.95 -12.55
N PRO A 739 43.81 -9.22 -12.99
CA PRO A 739 44.95 -9.86 -13.64
C PRO A 739 45.09 -9.46 -15.13
N ILE A 740 44.93 -8.16 -15.42
CA ILE A 740 45.05 -7.55 -16.75
C ILE A 740 45.83 -6.24 -16.65
N SER A 741 46.38 -5.77 -17.78
CA SER A 741 47.02 -4.46 -17.84
C SER A 741 46.00 -3.32 -17.74
N VAL A 742 46.44 -2.12 -17.38
CA VAL A 742 45.57 -0.93 -17.31
C VAL A 742 44.99 -0.61 -18.70
N GLU A 743 45.76 -0.79 -19.76
CA GLU A 743 45.31 -0.59 -21.15
C GLU A 743 44.20 -1.60 -21.51
N ASP A 744 44.41 -2.88 -21.23
CA ASP A 744 43.41 -3.93 -21.47
C ASP A 744 42.16 -3.75 -20.58
N LEU A 745 42.30 -3.17 -19.38
CA LEU A 745 41.19 -2.86 -18.48
C LEU A 745 40.30 -1.75 -19.05
N VAL A 746 40.90 -0.68 -19.58
CA VAL A 746 40.14 0.41 -20.23
C VAL A 746 39.44 -0.12 -21.48
N ASP A 747 40.12 -0.95 -22.27
CA ASP A 747 39.52 -1.64 -23.41
C ASP A 747 38.37 -2.57 -22.97
N TYR A 748 38.52 -3.27 -21.86
CA TYR A 748 37.47 -4.10 -21.27
C TYR A 748 36.25 -3.27 -20.86
N PHE A 749 36.45 -2.16 -20.14
CA PHE A 749 35.36 -1.25 -19.80
C PHE A 749 34.67 -0.70 -21.05
N SER A 750 35.45 -0.32 -22.06
CA SER A 750 34.94 0.25 -23.31
C SER A 750 34.21 -0.75 -24.21
N SER A 751 34.55 -2.04 -24.13
CA SER A 751 34.02 -3.08 -25.04
C SER A 751 33.04 -4.06 -24.40
N SER A 752 33.10 -4.24 -23.07
CA SER A 752 32.36 -5.27 -22.34
C SER A 752 31.46 -4.69 -21.24
N ILE A 753 31.70 -3.45 -20.80
CA ILE A 753 30.83 -2.75 -19.83
C ILE A 753 29.97 -1.69 -20.50
N ASN A 754 30.55 -0.90 -21.41
CA ASN A 754 29.84 0.09 -22.21
C ASN A 754 28.61 -0.50 -22.92
N GLY A 755 27.45 0.14 -22.76
CA GLY A 755 26.19 -0.21 -23.42
C GLY A 755 25.54 -1.54 -22.99
N TYR A 756 26.26 -2.42 -22.29
CA TYR A 756 25.77 -3.76 -21.89
C TYR A 756 25.68 -3.94 -20.37
N ARG A 757 26.45 -3.16 -19.59
CA ARG A 757 26.57 -3.31 -18.12
C ARG A 757 26.81 -1.98 -17.39
N GLY A 758 26.23 -0.88 -17.86
CA GLY A 758 26.02 0.29 -16.99
C GLY A 758 26.99 1.47 -17.11
N PHE A 759 27.90 1.57 -18.09
CA PHE A 759 28.52 2.87 -18.43
C PHE A 759 27.89 3.47 -19.68
N ASP A 760 27.72 4.78 -19.69
CA ASP A 760 27.16 5.56 -20.80
C ASP A 760 28.22 5.80 -21.89
N GLY A 761 29.50 5.64 -21.54
CA GLY A 761 30.62 5.79 -22.46
C GLY A 761 31.91 5.13 -21.95
N ALA A 762 32.90 5.07 -22.83
CA ALA A 762 34.25 4.61 -22.50
C ALA A 762 34.90 5.55 -21.47
N PRO A 763 35.56 5.01 -20.41
CA PRO A 763 36.32 5.84 -19.47
C PRO A 763 37.38 6.68 -20.17
N SER A 764 37.29 7.99 -19.97
CA SER A 764 38.20 8.97 -20.55
C SER A 764 39.28 9.36 -19.55
N PRO A 765 40.55 9.53 -19.95
CA PRO A 765 41.60 9.97 -19.04
C PRO A 765 41.28 11.33 -18.43
N ALA A 766 41.27 11.41 -17.11
CA ALA A 766 40.97 12.60 -16.32
C ALA A 766 42.21 13.20 -15.63
N GLY A 767 43.30 12.43 -15.51
CA GLY A 767 44.56 12.93 -14.95
C GLY A 767 45.50 11.83 -14.49
N THR A 768 46.54 12.23 -13.76
CA THR A 768 47.46 11.30 -13.08
C THR A 768 47.68 11.72 -11.64
N ARG A 769 47.97 10.76 -10.75
CA ARG A 769 48.24 11.02 -9.33
C ARG A 769 49.43 10.21 -8.85
N GLN A 770 50.41 10.89 -8.25
CA GLN A 770 51.52 10.25 -7.56
C GLN A 770 51.12 9.99 -6.12
N ALA A 771 51.06 8.72 -5.73
CA ALA A 771 50.77 8.31 -4.36
C ALA A 771 51.46 6.98 -4.08
N ASN A 772 51.57 6.53 -2.82
CA ASN A 772 51.92 5.14 -2.43
C ASN A 772 53.05 4.42 -3.21
N GLY A 773 53.97 5.13 -3.85
CA GLY A 773 55.02 4.56 -4.71
C GLY A 773 54.60 4.28 -6.17
N HIS A 774 53.38 4.64 -6.55
CA HIS A 774 52.74 4.39 -7.83
C HIS A 774 52.36 5.70 -8.55
N SER A 775 52.35 5.63 -9.89
CA SER A 775 51.83 6.70 -10.76
C SER A 775 50.47 6.26 -11.31
N TRP A 776 49.40 6.63 -10.60
CA TRP A 776 48.04 6.28 -10.96
C TRP A 776 47.55 7.06 -12.19
N THR A 777 46.81 6.38 -13.06
CA THR A 777 46.00 7.03 -14.09
C THR A 777 44.57 7.13 -13.59
N LEU A 778 44.01 8.34 -13.67
CA LEU A 778 42.63 8.62 -13.30
C LEU A 778 41.79 8.71 -14.56
N TYR A 779 40.60 8.14 -14.52
CA TYR A 779 39.61 8.14 -15.58
C TYR A 779 38.26 8.59 -15.05
N TYR A 780 37.45 9.13 -15.97
CA TYR A 780 36.10 9.57 -15.71
C TYR A 780 35.15 8.98 -16.76
N THR A 781 33.98 8.53 -16.32
CA THR A 781 32.84 8.17 -17.17
C THR A 781 31.54 8.48 -16.43
N THR A 782 30.40 8.15 -17.05
CA THR A 782 29.10 8.18 -16.39
C THR A 782 28.38 6.84 -16.49
N SER A 783 27.45 6.63 -15.57
CA SER A 783 26.57 5.47 -15.47
C SER A 783 25.14 5.93 -15.25
N ASN A 784 24.27 5.83 -16.25
CA ASN A 784 22.91 6.39 -16.19
C ASN A 784 22.92 7.88 -15.78
N GLY A 785 23.86 8.66 -16.33
CA GLY A 785 24.07 10.08 -16.00
C GLY A 785 24.86 10.36 -14.72
N ARG A 786 25.21 9.33 -13.93
CA ARG A 786 25.92 9.47 -12.65
C ARG A 786 27.44 9.50 -12.86
N PRO A 787 28.19 10.40 -12.22
CA PRO A 787 29.65 10.38 -12.24
C PRO A 787 30.24 9.06 -11.75
N VAL A 788 31.22 8.55 -12.52
CA VAL A 788 32.02 7.38 -12.14
C VAL A 788 33.50 7.72 -12.29
N ASP A 789 34.19 7.70 -11.16
CA ASP A 789 35.63 7.90 -11.09
C ASP A 789 36.36 6.57 -11.01
N VAL A 790 37.41 6.42 -11.81
CA VAL A 790 38.22 5.20 -11.83
C VAL A 790 39.69 5.58 -11.69
N ALA A 791 40.39 4.95 -10.74
CA ALA A 791 41.84 5.04 -10.63
C ALA A 791 42.43 3.65 -10.91
N ALA A 792 43.41 3.58 -11.79
CA ALA A 792 44.09 2.34 -12.10
C ALA A 792 45.62 2.51 -12.15
N VAL A 793 46.34 1.50 -11.68
CA VAL A 793 47.80 1.44 -11.77
C VAL A 793 48.30 0.02 -11.92
N ASP A 794 49.45 -0.15 -12.59
CA ASP A 794 50.14 -1.43 -12.68
C ASP A 794 50.71 -1.83 -11.31
N ASP A 795 50.45 -3.06 -10.93
CA ASP A 795 50.89 -3.75 -9.71
C ASP A 795 51.43 -5.14 -10.09
N GLY A 796 52.68 -5.18 -10.58
CA GLY A 796 53.44 -6.43 -10.73
C GLY A 796 52.86 -7.41 -11.76
N GLY A 797 52.32 -6.91 -12.88
CA GLY A 797 51.66 -7.73 -13.91
C GLY A 797 50.16 -7.95 -13.68
N SER A 798 49.60 -7.30 -12.66
CA SER A 798 48.17 -7.08 -12.46
C SER A 798 47.88 -5.57 -12.41
N SER A 799 46.62 -5.16 -12.43
CA SER A 799 46.22 -3.77 -12.21
C SER A 799 45.48 -3.64 -10.88
N LEU A 800 45.88 -2.68 -10.07
CA LEU A 800 45.09 -2.24 -8.93
C LEU A 800 44.08 -1.19 -9.39
N VAL A 801 42.81 -1.38 -9.05
CA VAL A 801 41.69 -0.56 -9.53
C VAL A 801 40.86 -0.06 -8.35
N ILE A 802 40.50 1.21 -8.37
CA ILE A 802 39.55 1.83 -7.44
C ILE A 802 38.45 2.49 -8.28
N VAL A 803 37.19 2.30 -7.89
CA VAL A 803 36.03 2.90 -8.56
C VAL A 803 35.14 3.57 -7.53
N MET A 804 34.67 4.78 -7.82
CA MET A 804 33.63 5.46 -7.05
C MET A 804 32.47 5.83 -7.96
N PHE A 805 31.25 5.51 -7.51
CA PHE A 805 30.01 6.06 -8.06
C PHE A 805 29.51 7.11 -7.09
N SER A 806 29.07 8.25 -7.60
CA SER A 806 28.53 9.34 -6.80
C SER A 806 27.38 10.03 -7.51
N HIS A 807 26.63 10.85 -6.78
CA HIS A 807 25.66 11.76 -7.41
C HIS A 807 26.35 13.02 -7.95
N PRO A 808 25.84 13.61 -9.06
CA PRO A 808 26.38 14.85 -9.63
C PRO A 808 26.54 16.00 -8.63
N ASP A 809 25.58 16.15 -7.71
CA ASP A 809 25.56 17.21 -6.69
C ASP A 809 26.55 16.99 -5.53
N GLU A 810 27.13 15.80 -5.42
CA GLU A 810 28.06 15.42 -4.35
C GLU A 810 29.46 15.02 -4.86
N HIS A 811 29.59 14.81 -6.17
CA HIS A 811 30.77 14.26 -6.83
C HIS A 811 32.05 14.96 -6.39
N ASP A 812 32.15 16.27 -6.54
CA ASP A 812 33.38 17.01 -6.27
C ASP A 812 33.82 16.91 -4.81
N ALA A 813 32.86 16.88 -3.88
CA ALA A 813 33.13 16.75 -2.46
C ALA A 813 33.60 15.34 -2.11
N LEU A 814 32.89 14.31 -2.59
CA LEU A 814 33.23 12.90 -2.37
C LEU A 814 34.52 12.50 -3.08
N TYR A 815 34.79 13.06 -4.25
CA TYR A 815 36.04 12.86 -4.98
C TYR A 815 37.24 13.26 -4.13
N ARG A 816 37.17 14.43 -3.49
CA ARG A 816 38.23 14.94 -2.61
C ARG A 816 38.27 14.24 -1.25
N ALA A 817 37.11 13.96 -0.66
CA ALA A 817 37.01 13.46 0.71
C ALA A 817 37.15 11.94 0.82
N VAL A 818 36.86 11.19 -0.25
CA VAL A 818 36.82 9.72 -0.24
C VAL A 818 37.71 9.14 -1.34
N PHE A 819 37.42 9.41 -2.61
CA PHE A 819 38.11 8.76 -3.73
C PHE A 819 39.62 9.01 -3.74
N LEU A 820 40.06 10.26 -3.62
CA LEU A 820 41.48 10.59 -3.61
C LEU A 820 42.22 10.01 -2.39
N PRO A 821 41.70 10.10 -1.14
CA PRO A 821 42.29 9.39 0.00
C PRO A 821 42.36 7.86 -0.14
N MET A 822 41.36 7.24 -0.78
CA MET A 822 41.42 5.81 -1.09
C MET A 822 42.61 5.51 -2.01
N VAL A 823 42.80 6.30 -3.08
CA VAL A 823 43.95 6.17 -4.00
C VAL A 823 45.26 6.37 -3.24
N ASP A 824 45.33 7.35 -2.34
CA ASP A 824 46.55 7.69 -1.61
C ASP A 824 47.01 6.61 -0.63
N SER A 825 46.05 5.86 -0.10
CA SER A 825 46.27 4.89 0.97
C SER A 825 46.36 3.45 0.50
N ALA A 826 45.95 3.15 -0.75
CA ALA A 826 45.86 1.81 -1.28
C ALA A 826 47.20 1.05 -1.29
N ARG A 827 47.17 -0.24 -0.92
CA ARG A 827 48.34 -1.14 -0.89
C ARG A 827 47.95 -2.58 -1.20
#